data_AF-A0AA36MZR9-F1
#
_entry.id   AF-A0AA36MZR9-F1
#
_cell.length_a   1.000
_cell.length_b   1.000
_cell.length_c   1.000
_cell.angle_alpha   90.00
_cell.angle_beta   90.00
_cell.angle_gamma   90.00
#
_symmetry.space_group_name_H-M   'P 1'
#
loop_
_entity.id
_entity.type
_entity.pdbx_description
1 polymer ?
#
loop_
_entity_poly.entity_id
_entity_poly.type
_entity_poly.pdbx_seq_one_letter_code
_entity_poly.pdbx_strand_id
1 'polypeptide(L)'
;MQLEFLMIAKGVNVSKSKANMEESISLFDSEHIVLRDGNGIDIVEAPSQAIVNVLGNVQAKFSPFKNLLKDNVANTSLTVLTTLDDMGSELYGLTQICASRYVDAISGAGANFSGLQVNTANRQSMLVEKMAAEAFLLHFGVYPDTMLNRIVETRTLFVDAHAGILEGLNFVGLEATVNKCISQEMRLVTFFWDEFKGAIDTVIFEELASDNSLNDIVAKIAGLRTKAAAATLAYADPPLSCPTTMTRRQWQMAFDVSTRQLMHAQKACRLFLQAAKGVNTLDSRILFSNSDVSATADLKMMREGSVAADMAAAPTQLVSEKYGVMWLRWLSLGKFMAQNINFVSDEDHRLLQIVEDQGKQFVNYGFEALESIFTECKLKAPEVNCEELKVTGVQRILIQKAAFEAVLIGLERNVTENKKEMIQTIARFEGSQSGLIHQQPGLPRTLDICILQEMKHVDDLWTPFKSLLLQVHDGDHSVATLLTIWGMTWDAGVDPMSAQLTVAMRAYAEGRGVCTPPLTASRQELESAIKELGFLRAGTQKLAKHFLLSDIGTDSEENMNIWHATLKDLSTQLERIMSGDTSATLPVPIVQVVADRLFDLAEDLADVQSLTVDQYAHASLNLLQKSELAINAYVDATFDMDPNVPGARSSLASSLLMLLEKMCKEAVLVGLGKGSAAELASSINDYETSQQTLKAAVVIAQMEIVESAWGELQAKIKAIASSGAASDIALSEITSKADAVKAALLPAFDFYSVMTVSIDILVPLPMTGRWSPGPTMKTAAMIARDIINQQQLVLPGFEIKLKFLDDQCDQGHARRAVLEEFAGTDSWVGLAGMACSSVCESLAVVSSSMYIPTVGMDCSGNSLSDTSLFPDFVRLGVKTTSAKNVIIEWAKMFDWEHIAIVSGDPTIYRKEATEYQEAFGNAGIGNSYASLIETDWQGMLLNMGALKDGKRRVVMVFGNETLFRMAVCASAEVGSREGMVWISVGIRSRSWWIVNDEAVLQHSASCTGSKVSSLLQGALFITGLGKSASQAKQPLDCYDGYTSDSLLDHINKSIAQGYNDVTGNSTGAVEHPHVELMGAGADAICVQAKAIQHMLLDHDISELRSPKEAVYSKAVNFIRHELQIEGVSGPVKFSGNDKPGRLGLWQLSGSERIPVGTVYENGTIETGLSEGLRNETWLPAFPEPPSEPFPMGYVVASIGVFMIFCPVLLGCIVGHNGSISALFAWKPKGSRKQETASV
;
A
#
# COMPACT_ATOMS: atom_id res chain seq x y z
N MET A 1 34.14 -23.74 60.14
CA MET A 1 33.94 -24.61 61.34
C MET A 1 32.55 -24.50 61.98
N GLN A 2 31.98 -23.30 62.21
CA GLN A 2 30.63 -23.16 62.76
C GLN A 2 29.56 -23.84 61.89
N LEU A 3 29.60 -23.61 60.58
CA LEU A 3 28.72 -24.28 59.61
C LEU A 3 28.81 -25.81 59.69
N GLU A 4 30.03 -26.35 59.80
CA GLU A 4 30.24 -27.81 59.92
C GLU A 4 29.63 -28.37 61.20
N PHE A 5 29.73 -27.66 62.33
CA PHE A 5 29.05 -28.03 63.58
C PHE A 5 27.53 -28.02 63.42
N LEU A 6 26.97 -27.01 62.75
CA LEU A 6 25.54 -26.91 62.47
C LEU A 6 25.05 -28.05 61.57
N MET A 7 25.85 -28.44 60.56
CA MET A 7 25.56 -29.60 59.72
C MET A 7 25.61 -30.92 60.50
N ILE A 8 26.58 -31.10 61.40
CA ILE A 8 26.64 -32.26 62.32
C ILE A 8 25.38 -32.30 63.19
N ALA A 9 25.01 -31.17 63.81
CA ALA A 9 23.83 -31.07 64.66
C ALA A 9 22.53 -31.38 63.90
N LYS A 10 22.46 -31.05 62.60
CA LYS A 10 21.30 -31.35 61.74
C LYS A 10 21.30 -32.80 61.23
N GLY A 11 22.44 -33.48 61.25
CA GLY A 11 22.61 -34.82 60.67
C GLY A 11 23.03 -34.82 59.20
N VAL A 12 23.51 -33.71 58.66
CA VAL A 12 23.97 -33.58 57.27
C VAL A 12 25.43 -34.01 57.18
N ASN A 13 25.73 -35.04 56.37
CA ASN A 13 27.09 -35.50 56.07
C ASN A 13 28.01 -35.66 57.31
N VAL A 14 27.46 -36.14 58.44
CA VAL A 14 28.06 -36.10 59.78
C VAL A 14 29.54 -36.48 59.82
N SER A 15 29.93 -37.61 59.22
CA SER A 15 31.33 -38.07 59.21
C SER A 15 32.27 -37.10 58.48
N LYS A 16 31.84 -36.57 57.34
CA LYS A 16 32.61 -35.61 56.53
C LYS A 16 32.67 -34.26 57.25
N SER A 17 31.55 -33.78 57.78
CA SER A 17 31.50 -32.50 58.50
C SER A 17 32.32 -32.52 59.79
N LYS A 18 32.36 -33.65 60.51
CA LYS A 18 33.24 -33.81 61.67
C LYS A 18 34.72 -33.71 61.27
N ALA A 19 35.12 -34.40 60.20
CA ALA A 19 36.49 -34.32 59.69
C ALA A 19 36.84 -32.90 59.25
N ASN A 20 35.99 -32.24 58.46
CA ASN A 20 36.17 -30.86 58.00
C ASN A 20 36.26 -29.87 59.17
N MET A 21 35.46 -30.07 60.23
CA MET A 21 35.48 -29.22 61.42
C MET A 21 36.79 -29.37 62.19
N GLU A 22 37.26 -30.60 62.41
CA GLU A 22 38.54 -30.87 63.08
C GLU A 22 39.73 -30.31 62.28
N GLU A 23 39.70 -30.48 60.95
CA GLU A 23 40.68 -29.90 60.04
C GLU A 23 40.67 -28.37 60.10
N SER A 24 39.49 -27.73 60.03
CA SER A 24 39.36 -26.26 60.13
C SER A 24 39.87 -25.70 61.45
N ILE A 25 39.65 -26.42 62.56
CA ILE A 25 40.18 -26.02 63.87
C ILE A 25 41.71 -26.12 63.89
N SER A 26 42.26 -27.22 63.38
CA SER A 26 43.71 -27.42 63.30
C SER A 26 44.38 -26.39 62.39
N LEU A 27 43.75 -26.08 61.25
CA LEU A 27 44.22 -25.08 60.32
C LEU A 27 44.27 -23.70 60.99
N PHE A 28 43.17 -23.29 61.65
CA PHE A 28 43.11 -22.01 62.37
C PHE A 28 44.18 -21.89 63.45
N ASP A 29 44.38 -22.93 64.28
CA ASP A 29 45.44 -22.94 65.30
C ASP A 29 46.83 -22.75 64.67
N SER A 30 47.10 -23.42 63.55
CA SER A 30 48.40 -23.37 62.87
C SER A 30 48.64 -22.04 62.16
N GLU A 31 47.66 -21.54 61.41
CA GLU A 31 47.77 -20.29 60.66
C GLU A 31 47.80 -19.08 61.58
N HIS A 32 47.11 -19.12 62.73
CA HIS A 32 47.16 -18.05 63.72
C HIS A 32 48.58 -17.79 64.24
N ILE A 33 49.30 -18.87 64.57
CA ILE A 33 50.69 -18.80 65.02
C ILE A 33 51.57 -18.29 63.89
N VAL A 34 51.40 -18.82 62.68
CA VAL A 34 52.19 -18.44 61.51
C VAL A 34 51.96 -16.98 61.12
N LEU A 35 50.73 -16.45 61.19
CA LEU A 35 50.43 -15.05 60.91
C LEU A 35 51.03 -14.10 61.96
N ARG A 36 51.21 -14.56 63.20
CA ARG A 36 51.80 -13.77 64.28
C ARG A 36 53.33 -13.77 64.20
N ASP A 37 53.92 -14.96 64.12
CA ASP A 37 55.36 -15.19 64.33
C ASP A 37 56.15 -15.38 63.01
N GLY A 38 55.45 -15.51 61.89
CA GLY A 38 56.02 -15.94 60.62
C GLY A 38 56.37 -17.43 60.62
N ASN A 39 56.68 -17.98 59.43
CA ASN A 39 57.17 -19.35 59.29
C ASN A 39 58.61 -19.44 58.74
N GLY A 40 59.23 -18.30 58.43
CA GLY A 40 60.59 -18.23 57.89
C GLY A 40 60.73 -18.75 56.45
N ILE A 41 59.63 -19.04 55.75
CA ILE A 41 59.61 -19.55 54.38
C ILE A 41 58.96 -18.52 53.46
N ASP A 42 57.66 -18.27 53.66
CA ASP A 42 56.82 -17.49 52.75
C ASP A 42 55.83 -16.56 53.48
N ILE A 43 55.56 -16.78 54.77
CA ILE A 43 54.74 -15.90 55.61
C ILE A 43 55.66 -15.17 56.60
N VAL A 44 55.68 -13.84 56.48
CA VAL A 44 56.44 -12.95 57.37
C VAL A 44 55.73 -12.76 58.71
N GLU A 45 56.49 -12.43 59.75
CA GLU A 45 55.94 -12.03 61.05
C GLU A 45 54.98 -10.84 60.90
N ALA A 46 54.03 -10.71 61.84
CA ALA A 46 53.01 -9.67 61.77
C ALA A 46 53.64 -8.27 61.60
N PRO A 47 53.32 -7.53 60.51
CA PRO A 47 54.10 -6.35 60.11
C PRO A 47 53.88 -5.11 60.99
N SER A 48 53.01 -5.19 62.00
CA SER A 48 52.82 -4.13 62.99
C SER A 48 52.36 -4.67 64.34
N GLN A 49 52.67 -3.95 65.40
CA GLN A 49 52.17 -4.27 66.75
C GLN A 49 50.63 -4.24 66.83
N ALA A 50 49.97 -3.43 66.00
CA ALA A 50 48.52 -3.38 65.92
C ALA A 50 47.92 -4.73 65.46
N ILE A 51 48.57 -5.40 64.50
CA ILE A 51 48.17 -6.72 64.02
C ILE A 51 48.42 -7.78 65.09
N VAL A 52 49.59 -7.76 65.74
CA VAL A 52 49.92 -8.68 66.85
C VAL A 52 48.86 -8.59 67.96
N ASN A 53 48.45 -7.38 68.34
CA ASN A 53 47.43 -7.16 69.37
C ASN A 53 46.07 -7.75 68.97
N VAL A 54 45.63 -7.54 67.72
CA VAL A 54 44.35 -8.08 67.23
C VAL A 54 44.40 -9.59 67.14
N LEU A 55 45.50 -10.18 66.65
CA LEU A 55 45.70 -11.63 66.66
C LEU A 55 45.64 -12.20 68.08
N GLY A 56 46.24 -11.54 69.07
CA GLY A 56 46.11 -11.91 70.48
C GLY A 56 44.65 -11.96 70.96
N ASN A 57 43.85 -10.97 70.58
CA ASN A 57 42.42 -10.94 70.91
C ASN A 57 41.64 -12.07 70.20
N VAL A 58 41.96 -12.33 68.93
CA VAL A 58 41.38 -13.46 68.17
C VAL A 58 41.65 -14.79 68.89
N GLN A 59 42.88 -15.05 69.35
CA GLN A 59 43.22 -16.28 70.06
C GLN A 59 42.49 -16.42 71.40
N ALA A 60 42.36 -15.31 72.14
CA ALA A 60 41.68 -15.28 73.43
C ALA A 60 40.19 -15.64 73.30
N LYS A 61 39.55 -15.27 72.18
CA LYS A 61 38.16 -15.61 71.88
C LYS A 61 38.00 -16.97 71.19
N PHE A 62 38.98 -17.38 70.39
CA PHE A 62 38.96 -18.66 69.71
C PHE A 62 39.07 -19.85 70.67
N SER A 63 39.88 -19.75 71.74
CA SER A 63 40.09 -20.89 72.65
C SER A 63 38.79 -21.37 73.33
N PRO A 64 37.95 -20.48 73.91
CA PRO A 64 36.61 -20.87 74.39
C PRO A 64 35.69 -21.40 73.28
N PHE A 65 35.72 -20.79 72.09
CA PHE A 65 34.87 -21.19 70.95
C PHE A 65 35.20 -22.61 70.47
N LYS A 66 36.49 -22.94 70.38
CA LYS A 66 37.00 -24.27 70.05
C LYS A 66 36.54 -25.32 71.06
N ASN A 67 36.58 -25.02 72.36
CA ASN A 67 36.12 -25.93 73.40
C ASN A 67 34.61 -26.17 73.28
N LEU A 68 33.81 -25.11 73.06
CA LEU A 68 32.37 -25.24 72.83
C LEU A 68 32.06 -26.20 71.67
N LEU A 69 32.77 -26.05 70.54
CA LEU A 69 32.62 -26.95 69.39
C LEU A 69 32.94 -28.40 69.75
N LYS A 70 34.10 -28.68 70.36
CA LYS A 70 34.55 -30.05 70.66
C LYS A 70 33.72 -30.75 71.73
N ASP A 71 33.29 -30.02 72.75
CA ASP A 71 32.57 -30.59 73.89
C ASP A 71 31.12 -30.96 73.56
N ASN A 72 30.54 -30.35 72.51
CA ASN A 72 29.11 -30.48 72.19
C ASN A 72 28.82 -31.16 70.83
N VAL A 73 29.81 -31.79 70.18
CA VAL A 73 29.65 -32.46 68.86
C VAL A 73 28.62 -33.58 68.88
N ALA A 74 28.45 -34.27 70.02
CA ALA A 74 27.57 -35.44 70.13
C ALA A 74 26.18 -35.11 70.72
N ASN A 75 26.00 -33.92 71.31
CA ASN A 75 24.75 -33.52 71.94
C ASN A 75 24.58 -32.00 71.88
N THR A 76 23.73 -31.53 70.98
CA THR A 76 23.52 -30.11 70.71
C THR A 76 22.15 -29.66 71.22
N SER A 77 22.10 -28.55 71.94
CA SER A 77 20.86 -27.92 72.43
C SER A 77 20.71 -26.50 71.88
N LEU A 78 19.49 -25.94 71.93
CA LEU A 78 19.25 -24.57 71.50
C LEU A 78 20.16 -23.56 72.22
N THR A 79 20.38 -23.72 73.53
CA THR A 79 21.28 -22.86 74.31
C THR A 79 22.73 -22.93 73.80
N VAL A 80 23.22 -24.13 73.45
CA VAL A 80 24.55 -24.31 72.86
C VAL A 80 24.63 -23.61 71.51
N LEU A 81 23.59 -23.69 70.68
CA LEU A 81 23.54 -23.03 69.37
C LEU A 81 23.47 -21.50 69.47
N THR A 82 22.74 -20.96 70.46
CA THR A 82 22.72 -19.52 70.75
C THR A 82 24.10 -19.02 71.20
N THR A 83 24.74 -19.73 72.15
CA THR A 83 26.10 -19.37 72.60
C THR A 83 27.13 -19.50 71.47
N LEU A 84 26.97 -20.51 70.61
CA LEU A 84 27.81 -20.70 69.43
C LEU A 84 27.72 -19.50 68.47
N ASP A 85 26.52 -19.00 68.18
CA ASP A 85 26.32 -17.84 67.31
C ASP A 85 26.87 -16.54 67.92
N ASP A 86 26.65 -16.31 69.22
CA ASP A 86 27.18 -15.12 69.92
C ASP A 86 28.72 -15.08 69.87
N MET A 87 29.37 -16.19 70.21
CA MET A 87 30.82 -16.31 70.21
C MET A 87 31.40 -16.28 68.79
N GLY A 88 30.72 -16.90 67.83
CA GLY A 88 31.08 -16.88 66.41
C GLY A 88 31.02 -15.48 65.82
N SER A 89 29.99 -14.72 66.17
CA SER A 89 29.80 -13.33 65.72
C SER A 89 30.88 -12.39 66.29
N GLU A 90 31.27 -12.55 67.56
CA GLU A 90 32.36 -11.79 68.15
C GLU A 90 33.71 -12.11 67.47
N LEU A 91 33.98 -13.40 67.22
CA LEU A 91 35.19 -13.85 66.55
C LEU A 91 35.25 -13.33 65.10
N TYR A 92 34.14 -13.38 64.37
CA TYR A 92 34.00 -12.81 63.03
C TYR A 92 34.40 -11.32 63.02
N GLY A 93 33.86 -10.52 63.94
CA GLY A 93 34.21 -9.10 64.06
C GLY A 93 35.70 -8.86 64.24
N LEU A 94 36.37 -9.63 65.11
CA LEU A 94 37.82 -9.54 65.33
C LEU A 94 38.64 -9.93 64.09
N THR A 95 38.22 -10.98 63.36
CA THR A 95 38.90 -11.38 62.11
C THR A 95 38.77 -10.31 61.02
N GLN A 96 37.64 -9.61 60.94
CA GLN A 96 37.47 -8.48 60.01
C GLN A 96 38.37 -7.31 60.36
N ILE A 97 38.51 -6.97 61.65
CA ILE A 97 39.46 -5.94 62.10
C ILE A 97 40.89 -6.36 61.75
N CYS A 98 41.24 -7.63 61.96
CA CYS A 98 42.56 -8.17 61.63
C CYS A 98 42.86 -8.00 60.13
N ALA A 99 41.94 -8.43 59.26
CA ALA A 99 42.10 -8.30 57.82
C ALA A 99 42.24 -6.83 57.38
N SER A 100 41.43 -5.91 57.93
CA SER A 100 41.59 -4.47 57.66
C SER A 100 42.97 -3.94 58.05
N ARG A 101 43.56 -4.40 59.16
CA ARG A 101 44.92 -3.99 59.56
C ARG A 101 46.00 -4.52 58.63
N TYR A 102 45.81 -5.69 58.03
CA TYR A 102 46.70 -6.17 56.97
C TYR A 102 46.56 -5.34 55.70
N VAL A 103 45.35 -4.91 55.31
CA VAL A 103 45.15 -3.97 54.19
C VAL A 103 45.88 -2.64 54.43
N ASP A 104 45.77 -2.09 55.63
CA ASP A 104 46.49 -0.87 56.03
C ASP A 104 48.03 -1.06 55.91
N ALA A 105 48.54 -2.21 56.38
CA ALA A 105 49.97 -2.52 56.33
C ALA A 105 50.50 -2.72 54.90
N ILE A 106 49.76 -3.42 54.04
CA ILE A 106 50.09 -3.61 52.62
C ILE A 106 50.15 -2.25 51.91
N SER A 107 49.16 -1.39 52.19
CA SER A 107 49.10 -0.04 51.59
C SER A 107 50.26 0.84 52.05
N GLY A 108 50.61 0.80 53.35
CA GLY A 108 51.76 1.52 53.90
C GLY A 108 53.11 1.01 53.38
N ALA A 109 53.20 -0.25 52.98
CA ALA A 109 54.41 -0.86 52.41
C ALA A 109 54.60 -0.56 50.90
N GLY A 110 53.59 -0.01 50.22
CA GLY A 110 53.64 0.26 48.78
C GLY A 110 53.73 -1.00 47.92
N ALA A 111 53.03 -2.08 48.32
CA ALA A 111 53.03 -3.34 47.57
C ALA A 111 52.43 -3.18 46.16
N ASN A 112 52.91 -3.96 45.19
CA ASN A 112 52.47 -3.92 43.79
C ASN A 112 51.10 -4.60 43.53
N PHE A 113 50.29 -4.83 44.56
CA PHE A 113 48.94 -5.39 44.45
C PHE A 113 48.00 -4.73 45.47
N SER A 114 46.69 -4.74 45.17
CA SER A 114 45.69 -4.12 46.06
C SER A 114 45.29 -5.08 47.18
N GLY A 115 45.80 -4.84 48.38
CA GLY A 115 45.36 -5.56 49.59
C GLY A 115 43.84 -5.45 49.83
N LEU A 116 43.22 -4.33 49.40
CA LEU A 116 41.78 -4.13 49.48
C LEU A 116 41.00 -5.06 48.53
N GLN A 117 41.47 -5.27 47.30
CA GLN A 117 40.87 -6.25 46.38
C GLN A 117 41.00 -7.68 46.95
N VAL A 118 42.19 -8.07 47.41
CA VAL A 118 42.41 -9.40 48.01
C VAL A 118 41.48 -9.64 49.20
N ASN A 119 41.37 -8.67 50.11
CA ASN A 119 40.47 -8.77 51.26
C ASN A 119 38.99 -8.84 50.84
N THR A 120 38.60 -8.05 49.83
CA THR A 120 37.22 -8.06 49.31
C THR A 120 36.87 -9.38 48.63
N ALA A 121 37.80 -9.99 47.88
CA ALA A 121 37.63 -11.32 47.31
C ALA A 121 37.53 -12.40 48.40
N ASN A 122 38.41 -12.34 49.42
CA ASN A 122 38.39 -13.27 50.54
C ASN A 122 37.06 -13.22 51.30
N ARG A 123 36.52 -12.01 51.51
CA ARG A 123 35.22 -11.80 52.17
C ARG A 123 34.09 -12.56 51.48
N GLN A 124 34.10 -12.69 50.15
CA GLN A 124 33.06 -13.43 49.42
C GLN A 124 32.96 -14.89 49.91
N SER A 125 34.09 -15.58 50.03
CA SER A 125 34.12 -16.97 50.53
C SER A 125 33.54 -17.09 51.95
N MET A 126 33.91 -16.14 52.81
CA MET A 126 33.45 -16.10 54.19
C MET A 126 31.96 -15.77 54.31
N LEU A 127 31.45 -14.83 53.52
CA LEU A 127 30.04 -14.44 53.52
C LEU A 127 29.13 -15.58 53.07
N VAL A 128 29.60 -16.41 52.13
CA VAL A 128 28.89 -17.62 51.68
C VAL A 128 28.74 -18.63 52.81
N GLU A 129 29.82 -18.91 53.55
CA GLU A 129 29.76 -19.78 54.74
C GLU A 129 28.88 -19.18 55.84
N LYS A 130 28.92 -17.84 56.03
CA LYS A 130 28.10 -17.12 57.01
C LYS A 130 26.61 -17.23 56.67
N MET A 131 26.21 -17.00 55.41
CA MET A 131 24.82 -17.14 54.96
C MET A 131 24.28 -18.55 55.20
N ALA A 132 25.06 -19.57 54.87
CA ALA A 132 24.67 -20.95 55.14
C ALA A 132 24.52 -21.19 56.64
N ALA A 133 25.47 -20.75 57.48
CA ALA A 133 25.37 -20.90 58.93
C ALA A 133 24.13 -20.19 59.51
N GLU A 134 23.82 -18.97 59.04
CA GLU A 134 22.64 -18.20 59.44
C GLU A 134 21.33 -18.92 59.03
N ALA A 135 21.28 -19.55 57.85
CA ALA A 135 20.13 -20.36 57.44
C ALA A 135 19.93 -21.60 58.34
N PHE A 136 21.01 -22.31 58.71
CA PHE A 136 20.94 -23.42 59.67
C PHE A 136 20.50 -22.94 61.07
N LEU A 137 20.99 -21.79 61.52
CA LEU A 137 20.59 -21.20 62.80
C LEU A 137 19.10 -20.79 62.81
N LEU A 138 18.60 -20.23 61.69
CA LEU A 138 17.18 -19.95 61.50
C LEU A 138 16.35 -21.24 61.61
N HIS A 139 16.78 -22.32 60.94
CA HIS A 139 16.11 -23.63 61.03
C HIS A 139 16.02 -24.15 62.47
N PHE A 140 17.08 -23.97 63.27
CA PHE A 140 17.10 -24.38 64.67
C PHE A 140 16.34 -23.44 65.61
N GLY A 141 15.80 -22.32 65.13
CA GLY A 141 15.07 -21.34 65.94
C GLY A 141 15.99 -20.46 66.79
N VAL A 142 17.23 -20.23 66.36
CA VAL A 142 18.15 -19.29 67.01
C VAL A 142 17.86 -17.87 66.51
N TYR A 143 17.40 -17.01 67.41
CA TYR A 143 17.05 -15.60 67.11
C TYR A 143 16.14 -15.41 65.88
N PRO A 144 15.01 -16.12 65.76
CA PRO A 144 14.21 -16.15 64.53
C PRO A 144 13.76 -14.74 64.08
N ASP A 145 13.42 -13.86 65.03
CA ASP A 145 12.95 -12.49 64.76
C ASP A 145 13.98 -11.59 64.09
N THR A 146 15.28 -11.89 64.22
CA THR A 146 16.38 -11.06 63.67
C THR A 146 17.25 -11.81 62.67
N MET A 147 17.22 -13.15 62.66
CA MET A 147 18.06 -13.97 61.79
C MET A 147 17.74 -13.76 60.30
N LEU A 148 16.46 -13.60 59.94
CA LEU A 148 16.07 -13.31 58.56
C LEU A 148 16.71 -12.02 58.04
N ASN A 149 16.69 -10.95 58.84
CA ASN A 149 17.34 -9.68 58.51
C ASN A 149 18.86 -9.85 58.36
N ARG A 150 19.51 -10.63 59.23
CA ARG A 150 20.94 -10.94 59.10
C ARG A 150 21.27 -11.67 57.80
N ILE A 151 20.44 -12.63 57.38
CA ILE A 151 20.61 -13.31 56.08
C ILE A 151 20.52 -12.31 54.94
N VAL A 152 19.52 -11.41 54.96
CA VAL A 152 19.36 -10.33 53.96
C VAL A 152 20.57 -9.40 53.94
N GLU A 153 21.08 -8.99 55.10
CA GLU A 153 22.28 -8.15 55.23
C GLU A 153 23.53 -8.85 54.70
N THR A 154 23.76 -10.12 55.08
CA THR A 154 24.93 -10.89 54.62
C THR A 154 24.88 -11.12 53.11
N ARG A 155 23.70 -11.44 52.56
CA ARG A 155 23.48 -11.54 51.12
C ARG A 155 23.79 -10.23 50.41
N THR A 156 23.28 -9.12 50.93
CA THR A 156 23.50 -7.79 50.35
C THR A 156 24.99 -7.44 50.36
N LEU A 157 25.69 -7.72 51.47
CA LEU A 157 27.12 -7.50 51.58
C LEU A 157 27.93 -8.36 50.58
N PHE A 158 27.49 -9.59 50.29
CA PHE A 158 28.11 -10.39 49.22
C PHE A 158 27.90 -9.74 47.85
N VAL A 159 26.66 -9.35 47.53
CA VAL A 159 26.34 -8.69 46.25
C VAL A 159 27.19 -7.44 46.08
N ASP A 160 27.27 -6.59 47.10
CA ASP A 160 28.05 -5.35 47.07
C ASP A 160 29.55 -5.62 46.97
N ALA A 161 30.09 -6.63 47.68
CA ALA A 161 31.50 -7.01 47.58
C ALA A 161 31.85 -7.60 46.21
N HIS A 162 30.94 -8.39 45.65
CA HIS A 162 31.11 -9.03 44.34
C HIS A 162 31.03 -8.01 43.20
N ALA A 163 30.00 -7.16 43.20
CA ALA A 163 29.94 -6.03 42.29
C ALA A 163 31.14 -5.10 42.48
N GLY A 164 31.45 -4.70 43.71
CA GLY A 164 32.50 -3.73 44.00
C GLY A 164 33.89 -4.13 43.48
N ILE A 165 34.30 -5.39 43.62
CA ILE A 165 35.63 -5.84 43.15
C ILE A 165 35.69 -5.99 41.63
N LEU A 166 34.58 -6.35 41.01
CA LEU A 166 34.48 -6.46 39.55
C LEU A 166 34.37 -5.08 38.92
N GLU A 167 33.55 -4.20 39.47
CA GLU A 167 33.09 -2.96 38.87
C GLU A 167 33.92 -1.74 39.29
N GLY A 168 34.62 -1.83 40.42
CA GLY A 168 35.39 -0.75 41.03
C GLY A 168 34.55 0.23 41.85
N LEU A 169 35.10 0.70 42.96
CA LEU A 169 34.52 1.72 43.85
C LEU A 169 35.59 2.77 44.20
N ASN A 170 35.69 3.81 43.36
CA ASN A 170 36.75 4.83 43.47
C ASN A 170 36.79 5.56 44.82
N PHE A 171 35.64 5.78 45.48
CA PHE A 171 35.59 6.52 46.75
C PHE A 171 36.20 5.76 47.94
N VAL A 172 36.37 4.44 47.83
CA VAL A 172 37.07 3.59 48.82
C VAL A 172 38.41 3.07 48.31
N GLY A 173 38.86 3.48 47.12
CA GLY A 173 40.11 3.03 46.52
C GLY A 173 40.08 1.57 46.02
N LEU A 174 38.90 1.01 45.76
CA LEU A 174 38.76 -0.32 45.18
C LEU A 174 38.75 -0.21 43.65
N GLU A 175 39.78 -0.72 42.99
CA GLU A 175 39.88 -0.67 41.52
C GLU A 175 39.04 -1.76 40.85
N ALA A 176 38.59 -1.50 39.62
CA ALA A 176 37.85 -2.47 38.81
C ALA A 176 38.77 -3.58 38.29
N THR A 177 38.25 -4.80 38.17
CA THR A 177 39.03 -5.93 37.66
C THR A 177 39.18 -5.85 36.14
N VAL A 178 40.42 -5.70 35.67
CA VAL A 178 40.76 -5.64 34.23
C VAL A 178 41.67 -6.76 33.76
N ASN A 179 42.31 -7.49 34.68
CA ASN A 179 43.14 -8.65 34.36
C ASN A 179 42.24 -9.78 33.82
N LYS A 180 42.49 -10.20 32.58
CA LYS A 180 41.71 -11.23 31.87
C LYS A 180 41.58 -12.51 32.70
N CYS A 181 42.66 -12.96 33.34
CA CYS A 181 42.69 -14.22 34.05
C CYS A 181 41.89 -14.17 35.35
N ILE A 182 41.96 -13.05 36.06
CA ILE A 182 41.13 -12.82 37.25
C ILE A 182 39.64 -12.77 36.84
N SER A 183 39.29 -12.04 35.78
CA SER A 183 37.92 -12.00 35.26
C SER A 183 37.39 -13.39 34.87
N GLN A 184 38.24 -14.24 34.28
CA GLN A 184 37.89 -15.62 33.92
C GLN A 184 37.60 -16.51 35.14
N GLU A 185 38.24 -16.27 36.28
CA GLU A 185 37.89 -16.95 37.54
C GLU A 185 36.64 -16.36 38.17
N MET A 186 36.51 -15.02 38.16
CA MET A 186 35.36 -14.34 38.74
C MET A 186 34.04 -14.70 38.06
N ARG A 187 34.02 -14.98 36.75
CA ARG A 187 32.80 -15.47 36.06
C ARG A 187 32.26 -16.78 36.65
N LEU A 188 33.15 -17.62 37.21
CA LEU A 188 32.75 -18.87 37.87
C LEU A 188 32.16 -18.55 39.24
N VAL A 189 32.71 -17.57 39.95
CA VAL A 189 32.12 -17.04 41.18
C VAL A 189 30.72 -16.50 40.90
N THR A 190 30.52 -15.69 39.85
CA THR A 190 29.20 -15.19 39.42
C THR A 190 28.23 -16.35 39.18
N PHE A 191 28.64 -17.35 38.37
CA PHE A 191 27.79 -18.49 38.03
C PHE A 191 27.32 -19.29 39.25
N PHE A 192 28.26 -19.70 40.11
CA PHE A 192 27.90 -20.45 41.33
C PHE A 192 27.18 -19.58 42.37
N TRP A 193 27.42 -18.27 42.37
CA TRP A 193 26.69 -17.33 43.19
C TRP A 193 25.22 -17.26 42.79
N ASP A 194 24.89 -17.18 41.50
CA ASP A 194 23.50 -17.11 41.05
C ASP A 194 22.71 -18.35 41.45
N GLU A 195 23.31 -19.55 41.37
CA GLU A 195 22.69 -20.79 41.84
C GLU A 195 22.45 -20.78 43.36
N PHE A 196 23.47 -20.38 44.14
CA PHE A 196 23.42 -20.32 45.61
C PHE A 196 22.44 -19.24 46.11
N LYS A 197 22.44 -18.07 45.45
CA LYS A 197 21.53 -16.96 45.72
C LYS A 197 20.08 -17.40 45.57
N GLY A 198 19.75 -18.21 44.58
CA GLY A 198 18.38 -18.77 44.44
C GLY A 198 17.93 -19.57 45.66
N ALA A 199 18.84 -20.34 46.28
CA ALA A 199 18.55 -21.10 47.50
C ALA A 199 18.33 -20.17 48.70
N ILE A 200 19.15 -19.12 48.84
CA ILE A 200 19.01 -18.12 49.90
C ILE A 200 17.75 -17.26 49.70
N ASP A 201 17.44 -16.86 48.48
CA ASP A 201 16.24 -16.10 48.14
C ASP A 201 14.97 -16.89 48.47
N THR A 202 15.00 -18.22 48.34
CA THR A 202 13.90 -19.11 48.78
C THR A 202 13.72 -19.04 50.30
N VAL A 203 14.80 -19.13 51.08
CA VAL A 203 14.73 -18.99 52.55
C VAL A 203 14.20 -17.61 52.96
N ILE A 204 14.62 -16.56 52.26
CA ILE A 204 14.16 -15.19 52.52
C ILE A 204 12.68 -15.05 52.20
N PHE A 205 12.24 -15.56 51.05
CA PHE A 205 10.86 -15.46 50.58
C PHE A 205 9.88 -16.30 51.41
N GLU A 206 10.28 -17.51 51.80
CA GLU A 206 9.47 -18.40 52.65
C GLU A 206 9.51 -18.00 54.12
N GLU A 207 10.39 -17.07 54.50
CA GLU A 207 10.71 -16.68 55.88
C GLU A 207 11.09 -17.90 56.77
N LEU A 208 11.54 -18.98 56.15
CA LEU A 208 11.79 -20.27 56.78
C LEU A 208 12.93 -21.01 56.08
N ALA A 209 13.85 -21.58 56.86
CA ALA A 209 14.85 -22.51 56.36
C ALA A 209 14.34 -23.96 56.47
N SER A 210 13.65 -24.45 55.44
CA SER A 210 13.16 -25.83 55.39
C SER A 210 14.29 -26.86 55.18
N ASP A 211 14.04 -28.14 55.46
CA ASP A 211 15.00 -29.22 55.18
C ASP A 211 15.43 -29.27 53.71
N ASN A 212 14.50 -28.95 52.80
CA ASN A 212 14.80 -28.88 51.37
C ASN A 212 15.70 -27.70 51.04
N SER A 213 15.40 -26.51 51.58
CA SER A 213 16.20 -25.30 51.37
C SER A 213 17.62 -25.47 51.93
N LEU A 214 17.77 -26.13 53.09
CA LEU A 214 19.09 -26.44 53.67
C LEU A 214 19.88 -27.45 52.82
N ASN A 215 19.24 -28.50 52.31
CA ASN A 215 19.90 -29.46 51.42
C ASN A 215 20.37 -28.80 50.12
N ASP A 216 19.58 -27.87 49.56
CA ASP A 216 19.95 -27.11 48.37
C ASP A 216 21.14 -26.17 48.62
N ILE A 217 21.14 -25.47 49.77
CA ILE A 217 22.28 -24.64 50.22
C ILE A 217 23.56 -25.50 50.33
N VAL A 218 23.48 -26.68 50.94
CA VAL A 218 24.63 -27.59 51.11
C VAL A 218 25.14 -28.14 49.77
N ALA A 219 24.24 -28.40 48.82
CA ALA A 219 24.64 -28.87 47.49
C ALA A 219 25.41 -27.79 46.70
N LYS A 220 25.01 -26.52 46.83
CA LYS A 220 25.53 -25.41 46.03
C LYS A 220 26.75 -24.70 46.64
N ILE A 221 26.89 -24.71 47.96
CA ILE A 221 27.95 -23.98 48.66
C ILE A 221 29.38 -24.44 48.29
N ALA A 222 29.58 -25.74 48.03
CA ALA A 222 30.91 -26.29 47.82
C ALA A 222 31.59 -25.71 46.56
N GLY A 223 30.86 -25.63 45.44
CA GLY A 223 31.37 -25.07 44.19
C GLY A 223 31.70 -23.59 44.31
N LEU A 224 30.78 -22.81 44.90
CA LEU A 224 30.97 -21.38 45.13
C LEU A 224 32.17 -21.11 46.04
N ARG A 225 32.30 -21.85 47.14
CA ARG A 225 33.42 -21.74 48.07
C ARG A 225 34.76 -21.99 47.39
N THR A 226 34.86 -23.07 46.60
CA THR A 226 36.10 -23.38 45.86
C THR A 226 36.46 -22.29 44.86
N LYS A 227 35.48 -21.73 44.13
CA LYS A 227 35.73 -20.69 43.14
C LYS A 227 36.03 -19.33 43.76
N ALA A 228 35.36 -18.96 44.85
CA ALA A 228 35.67 -17.73 45.58
C ALA A 228 37.07 -17.77 46.21
N ALA A 229 37.52 -18.95 46.70
CA ALA A 229 38.90 -19.14 47.17
C ALA A 229 39.93 -19.04 46.04
N ALA A 230 39.66 -19.66 44.89
CA ALA A 230 40.53 -19.56 43.70
C ALA A 230 40.64 -18.10 43.20
N ALA A 231 39.52 -17.37 43.17
CA ALA A 231 39.52 -15.95 42.83
C ALA A 231 40.34 -15.11 43.81
N THR A 232 40.22 -15.39 45.12
CA THR A 232 41.03 -14.71 46.16
C THR A 232 42.53 -14.88 45.90
N LEU A 233 42.96 -16.11 45.57
CA LEU A 233 44.34 -16.39 45.20
C LEU A 233 44.75 -15.65 43.93
N ALA A 234 43.88 -15.59 42.91
CA ALA A 234 44.15 -14.86 41.68
C ALA A 234 44.29 -13.33 41.88
N TYR A 235 43.62 -12.74 42.87
CA TYR A 235 43.87 -11.32 43.23
C TYR A 235 45.17 -11.12 44.00
N ALA A 236 45.58 -12.11 44.81
CA ALA A 236 46.82 -12.04 45.58
C ALA A 236 48.06 -12.28 44.70
N ASP A 237 47.96 -13.21 43.75
CA ASP A 237 48.99 -13.58 42.79
C ASP A 237 48.37 -13.72 41.39
N PRO A 238 48.25 -12.61 40.63
CA PRO A 238 47.64 -12.60 39.31
C PRO A 238 48.32 -13.57 38.34
N PRO A 239 47.58 -14.52 37.73
CA PRO A 239 48.17 -15.46 36.78
C PRO A 239 48.80 -14.74 35.58
N LEU A 240 50.01 -15.14 35.21
CA LEU A 240 50.71 -14.60 34.03
C LEU A 240 50.06 -15.01 32.70
N SER A 241 49.33 -16.14 32.67
CA SER A 241 48.59 -16.58 31.48
C SER A 241 47.39 -17.45 31.84
N CYS A 242 46.32 -17.31 31.06
CA CYS A 242 45.12 -18.12 31.10
C CYS A 242 44.66 -18.39 29.66
N PRO A 243 45.22 -19.44 29.01
CA PRO A 243 44.84 -19.78 27.64
C PRO A 243 43.35 -20.13 27.60
N THR A 244 42.61 -19.49 26.69
CA THR A 244 41.19 -19.75 26.45
C THR A 244 41.00 -19.93 24.96
N THR A 245 40.65 -21.15 24.53
CA THR A 245 40.19 -21.41 23.17
C THR A 245 38.68 -21.19 23.16
N MET A 246 38.23 -20.19 22.41
CA MET A 246 36.80 -19.89 22.26
C MET A 246 36.18 -20.79 21.20
N THR A 247 34.96 -21.27 21.45
CA THR A 247 34.17 -22.00 20.44
C THR A 247 33.57 -21.04 19.40
N ARG A 248 33.10 -21.56 18.25
CA ARG A 248 32.35 -20.77 17.25
C ARG A 248 31.18 -20.00 17.90
N ARG A 249 30.43 -20.66 18.79
CA ARG A 249 29.31 -20.04 19.51
C ARG A 249 29.75 -18.92 20.45
N GLN A 250 30.86 -19.09 21.14
CA GLN A 250 31.42 -18.07 22.04
C GLN A 250 31.89 -16.83 21.28
N TRP A 251 32.45 -16.98 20.08
CA TRP A 251 32.77 -15.85 19.19
C TRP A 251 31.51 -15.13 18.72
N GLN A 252 30.49 -15.87 18.28
CA GLN A 252 29.20 -15.29 17.90
C GLN A 252 28.58 -14.49 19.04
N MET A 253 28.61 -15.03 20.26
CA MET A 253 28.11 -14.35 21.45
C MET A 253 28.92 -13.09 21.80
N ALA A 254 30.23 -13.08 21.59
CA ALA A 254 31.06 -11.89 21.79
C ALA A 254 30.67 -10.74 20.84
N PHE A 255 30.40 -11.03 19.56
CA PHE A 255 29.89 -10.02 18.64
C PHE A 255 28.47 -9.57 18.99
N ASP A 256 27.56 -10.51 19.29
CA ASP A 256 26.16 -10.21 19.60
C ASP A 256 26.06 -9.32 20.85
N VAL A 257 26.70 -9.72 21.96
CA VAL A 257 26.71 -8.96 23.21
C VAL A 257 27.43 -7.61 23.03
N SER A 258 28.57 -7.56 22.34
CA SER A 258 29.27 -6.29 22.13
C SER A 258 28.46 -5.29 21.29
N THR A 259 27.75 -5.75 20.26
CA THR A 259 26.98 -4.87 19.38
C THR A 259 25.64 -4.47 20.00
N ARG A 260 24.99 -5.40 20.71
CA ARG A 260 23.79 -5.13 21.52
C ARG A 260 24.07 -4.13 22.64
N GLN A 261 25.24 -4.23 23.28
CA GLN A 261 25.69 -3.27 24.29
C GLN A 261 25.72 -1.84 23.74
N LEU A 262 26.34 -1.64 22.58
CA LEU A 262 26.47 -0.32 21.95
C LEU A 262 25.13 0.23 21.49
N MET A 263 24.27 -0.65 20.98
CA MET A 263 22.88 -0.33 20.63
C MET A 263 22.12 0.17 21.87
N HIS A 264 22.15 -0.55 22.99
CA HIS A 264 21.48 -0.14 24.22
C HIS A 264 22.03 1.16 24.81
N ALA A 265 23.35 1.36 24.76
CA ALA A 265 23.97 2.59 25.23
C ALA A 265 23.49 3.80 24.40
N GLN A 266 23.47 3.68 23.07
CA GLN A 266 22.93 4.73 22.19
C GLN A 266 21.45 4.96 22.39
N LYS A 267 20.66 3.89 22.53
CA LYS A 267 19.23 3.96 22.79
C LYS A 267 18.94 4.70 24.10
N ALA A 268 19.71 4.45 25.16
CA ALA A 268 19.60 5.18 26.43
C ALA A 268 19.91 6.68 26.26
N CYS A 269 21.02 7.03 25.61
CA CYS A 269 21.33 8.45 25.32
C CYS A 269 20.24 9.13 24.50
N ARG A 270 19.73 8.46 23.46
CA ARG A 270 18.63 8.96 22.63
C ARG A 270 17.34 9.17 23.43
N LEU A 271 16.93 8.19 24.23
CA LEU A 271 15.70 8.25 25.02
C LEU A 271 15.77 9.36 26.08
N PHE A 272 16.95 9.60 26.65
CA PHE A 272 17.21 10.74 27.52
C PHE A 272 16.96 12.07 26.79
N LEU A 273 17.50 12.23 25.58
CA LEU A 273 17.30 13.42 24.74
C LEU A 273 15.84 13.54 24.25
N GLN A 274 15.15 12.43 23.98
CA GLN A 274 13.74 12.41 23.59
C GLN A 274 12.85 12.89 24.74
N ALA A 275 13.14 12.46 25.98
CA ALA A 275 12.46 12.96 27.17
C ALA A 275 12.63 14.48 27.31
N ALA A 276 13.84 14.99 27.07
CA ALA A 276 14.14 16.43 27.06
C ALA A 276 13.35 17.18 25.98
N LYS A 277 13.26 16.63 24.76
CA LYS A 277 12.53 17.24 23.64
C LYS A 277 10.99 17.18 23.80
N GLY A 278 10.48 16.39 24.74
CA GLY A 278 9.03 16.17 24.90
C GLY A 278 8.45 15.08 23.99
N VAL A 279 9.28 14.18 23.46
CA VAL A 279 8.84 13.05 22.64
C VAL A 279 8.51 11.86 23.54
N ASN A 280 7.21 11.57 23.68
CA ASN A 280 6.66 10.52 24.55
C ASN A 280 7.36 10.44 25.91
N THR A 281 7.33 11.52 26.68
CA THR A 281 8.20 11.71 27.86
C THR A 281 8.09 10.57 28.89
N LEU A 282 6.90 10.05 29.18
CA LEU A 282 6.73 8.99 30.16
C LEU A 282 7.42 7.69 29.72
N ASP A 283 7.13 7.23 28.51
CA ASP A 283 7.73 6.00 27.99
C ASP A 283 9.22 6.19 27.73
N SER A 284 9.65 7.35 27.23
CA SER A 284 11.07 7.66 27.05
C SER A 284 11.86 7.53 28.37
N ARG A 285 11.30 7.95 29.50
CA ARG A 285 11.92 7.79 30.83
C ARG A 285 11.99 6.32 31.29
N ILE A 286 10.91 5.56 31.08
CA ILE A 286 10.85 4.14 31.46
C ILE A 286 11.82 3.33 30.59
N LEU A 287 11.76 3.51 29.28
CA LEU A 287 12.60 2.82 28.32
C LEU A 287 14.07 3.20 28.47
N PHE A 288 14.38 4.44 28.86
CA PHE A 288 15.73 4.83 29.24
C PHE A 288 16.26 3.90 30.34
N SER A 289 15.50 3.70 31.42
CA SER A 289 15.91 2.84 32.53
C SER A 289 16.15 1.40 32.07
N ASN A 290 15.28 0.86 31.22
CA ASN A 290 15.45 -0.49 30.66
C ASN A 290 16.71 -0.61 29.81
N SER A 291 16.98 0.41 28.97
CA SER A 291 18.14 0.44 28.09
C SER A 291 19.45 0.64 28.86
N ASP A 292 19.45 1.45 29.92
CA ASP A 292 20.61 1.67 30.78
C ASP A 292 20.99 0.39 31.56
N VAL A 293 19.99 -0.31 32.12
CA VAL A 293 20.19 -1.61 32.77
C VAL A 293 20.74 -2.64 31.77
N SER A 294 20.19 -2.69 30.56
CA SER A 294 20.63 -3.64 29.52
C SER A 294 22.05 -3.34 29.03
N ALA A 295 22.38 -2.06 28.79
CA ALA A 295 23.73 -1.64 28.40
C ALA A 295 24.76 -2.00 29.49
N THR A 296 24.40 -1.82 30.76
CA THR A 296 25.25 -2.16 31.90
C THR A 296 25.45 -3.67 32.02
N ALA A 297 24.38 -4.45 31.92
CA ALA A 297 24.45 -5.91 31.97
C ALA A 297 25.31 -6.49 30.84
N ASP A 298 25.16 -5.98 29.61
CA ASP A 298 25.96 -6.42 28.47
C ASP A 298 27.45 -6.05 28.63
N LEU A 299 27.77 -4.84 29.13
CA LEU A 299 29.16 -4.49 29.44
C LEU A 299 29.76 -5.40 30.51
N LYS A 300 28.98 -5.76 31.53
CA LYS A 300 29.42 -6.73 32.54
C LYS A 300 29.77 -8.05 31.88
N MET A 301 28.88 -8.61 31.06
CA MET A 301 29.14 -9.84 30.32
C MET A 301 30.36 -9.75 29.40
N MET A 302 30.61 -8.62 28.74
CA MET A 302 31.83 -8.42 27.91
C MET A 302 33.13 -8.46 28.73
N ARG A 303 33.08 -8.13 30.03
CA ARG A 303 34.26 -8.07 30.90
C ARG A 303 34.58 -9.42 31.56
N GLU A 304 33.59 -10.06 32.17
CA GLU A 304 33.79 -11.33 32.88
C GLU A 304 33.47 -12.57 32.02
N GLY A 305 32.64 -12.44 30.99
CA GLY A 305 32.02 -13.58 30.30
C GLY A 305 30.82 -14.12 31.09
N SER A 306 30.15 -15.16 30.58
CA SER A 306 29.01 -15.78 31.25
C SER A 306 28.94 -17.26 30.94
N VAL A 307 29.06 -18.10 31.98
CA VAL A 307 28.91 -19.55 31.81
C VAL A 307 27.49 -19.91 31.38
N ALA A 308 26.49 -19.24 31.96
CA ALA A 308 25.08 -19.47 31.64
C ALA A 308 24.71 -19.11 30.19
N ALA A 309 25.34 -18.06 29.64
CA ALA A 309 25.11 -17.63 28.26
C ALA A 309 26.05 -18.30 27.23
N ASP A 310 26.91 -19.25 27.66
CA ASP A 310 28.00 -19.80 26.86
C ASP A 310 28.86 -18.71 26.20
N MET A 311 29.27 -17.73 27.02
CA MET A 311 30.11 -16.62 26.63
C MET A 311 31.45 -16.72 27.34
N ALA A 312 32.53 -16.79 26.56
CA ALA A 312 33.88 -16.78 27.11
C ALA A 312 34.25 -15.39 27.67
N ALA A 313 35.22 -15.35 28.59
CA ALA A 313 35.87 -14.11 28.96
C ALA A 313 36.65 -13.53 27.76
N ALA A 314 37.04 -12.25 27.84
CA ALA A 314 37.74 -11.55 26.76
C ALA A 314 38.93 -12.35 26.19
N PRO A 315 39.10 -12.44 24.85
CA PRO A 315 40.12 -13.29 24.22
C PRO A 315 41.56 -12.85 24.52
N THR A 316 41.78 -11.56 24.78
CA THR A 316 43.08 -10.97 25.12
C THR A 316 42.98 -9.94 26.24
N GLN A 317 44.12 -9.64 26.86
CA GLN A 317 44.23 -8.58 27.88
C GLN A 317 43.84 -7.21 27.32
N LEU A 318 44.22 -6.90 26.08
CA LEU A 318 43.84 -5.66 25.39
C LEU A 318 42.31 -5.51 25.26
N VAL A 319 41.61 -6.59 24.87
CA VAL A 319 40.15 -6.57 24.77
C VAL A 319 39.53 -6.35 26.16
N SER A 320 40.03 -7.05 27.19
CA SER A 320 39.59 -6.88 28.58
C SER A 320 39.72 -5.42 29.06
N GLU A 321 40.86 -4.78 28.78
CA GLU A 321 41.12 -3.38 29.13
C GLU A 321 40.18 -2.41 28.42
N LYS A 322 39.93 -2.59 27.12
CA LYS A 322 39.00 -1.74 26.37
C LYS A 322 37.59 -1.79 26.95
N TYR A 323 37.04 -2.97 27.21
CA TYR A 323 35.71 -3.06 27.85
C TYR A 323 35.72 -2.58 29.31
N GLY A 324 36.84 -2.66 30.02
CA GLY A 324 37.03 -2.02 31.32
C GLY A 324 36.94 -0.49 31.27
N VAL A 325 37.55 0.15 30.26
CA VAL A 325 37.43 1.60 30.06
C VAL A 325 36.00 1.99 29.67
N MET A 326 35.36 1.22 28.80
CA MET A 326 33.94 1.43 28.44
C MET A 326 33.05 1.37 29.67
N TRP A 327 33.24 0.37 30.53
CA TRP A 327 32.49 0.24 31.78
C TRP A 327 32.55 1.50 32.64
N LEU A 328 33.76 2.02 32.92
CA LEU A 328 33.91 3.22 33.74
C LEU A 328 33.25 4.46 33.11
N ARG A 329 33.37 4.61 31.79
CA ARG A 329 32.71 5.70 31.05
C ARG A 329 31.19 5.58 31.10
N TRP A 330 30.66 4.38 30.88
CA TRP A 330 29.22 4.13 30.93
C TRP A 330 28.65 4.34 32.32
N LEU A 331 29.26 3.79 33.38
CA LEU A 331 28.79 4.00 34.75
C LEU A 331 28.71 5.50 35.11
N SER A 332 29.70 6.29 34.66
CA SER A 332 29.67 7.74 34.86
C SER A 332 28.52 8.39 34.10
N LEU A 333 28.35 8.07 32.81
CA LEU A 333 27.32 8.67 31.95
C LEU A 333 25.90 8.21 32.29
N GLY A 334 25.69 6.90 32.47
CA GLY A 334 24.42 6.28 32.87
C GLY A 334 23.93 6.84 34.20
N LYS A 335 24.82 6.92 35.22
CA LYS A 335 24.49 7.57 36.51
C LYS A 335 24.13 9.05 36.32
N PHE A 336 24.89 9.78 35.51
CA PHE A 336 24.60 11.18 35.21
C PHE A 336 23.21 11.32 34.57
N MET A 337 22.86 10.52 33.56
CA MET A 337 21.55 10.54 32.93
C MET A 337 20.44 10.12 33.90
N ALA A 338 20.61 9.03 34.66
CA ALA A 338 19.63 8.53 35.62
C ALA A 338 19.31 9.54 36.74
N GLN A 339 20.29 10.34 37.15
CA GLN A 339 20.07 11.41 38.13
C GLN A 339 19.25 12.57 37.58
N ASN A 340 19.20 12.76 36.26
CA ASN A 340 18.58 13.92 35.63
C ASN A 340 17.32 13.62 34.78
N ILE A 341 17.07 12.36 34.45
CA ILE A 341 16.02 11.93 33.49
C ILE A 341 14.60 12.37 33.89
N ASN A 342 14.32 12.50 35.18
CA ASN A 342 12.98 12.84 35.69
C ASN A 342 12.62 14.33 35.54
N PHE A 343 13.60 15.20 35.28
CA PHE A 343 13.39 16.65 35.23
C PHE A 343 14.03 17.33 34.02
N VAL A 344 14.75 16.59 33.16
CA VAL A 344 15.37 17.16 31.96
C VAL A 344 14.34 17.80 31.01
N SER A 345 14.68 18.97 30.48
CA SER A 345 13.96 19.66 29.40
C SER A 345 14.91 20.10 28.27
N ASP A 346 14.35 20.66 27.19
CA ASP A 346 15.09 21.22 26.06
C ASP A 346 15.91 22.48 26.42
N GLU A 347 15.58 23.14 27.53
CA GLU A 347 16.31 24.30 28.07
C GLU A 347 17.64 23.92 28.76
N ASP A 348 17.85 22.63 29.10
CA ASP A 348 19.02 22.15 29.84
C ASP A 348 20.29 22.02 28.96
N HIS A 349 20.66 23.07 28.22
CA HIS A 349 21.69 23.02 27.18
C HIS A 349 23.02 22.40 27.59
N ARG A 350 23.52 22.70 28.81
CA ARG A 350 24.79 22.13 29.31
C ARG A 350 24.68 20.63 29.55
N LEU A 351 23.53 20.19 30.06
CA LEU A 351 23.27 18.80 30.34
C LEU A 351 23.19 18.01 29.03
N LEU A 352 22.37 18.50 28.09
CA LEU A 352 22.21 17.88 26.78
C LEU A 352 23.54 17.81 26.02
N GLN A 353 24.39 18.83 26.14
CA GLN A 353 25.73 18.82 25.57
C GLN A 353 26.62 17.71 26.14
N ILE A 354 26.58 17.48 27.46
CA ILE A 354 27.36 16.39 28.08
C ILE A 354 26.92 15.03 27.54
N VAL A 355 25.60 14.81 27.41
CA VAL A 355 25.06 13.56 26.85
C VAL A 355 25.41 13.40 25.38
N GLU A 356 25.34 14.49 24.59
CA GLU A 356 25.75 14.52 23.19
C GLU A 356 27.24 14.11 23.04
N ASP A 357 28.14 14.83 23.71
CA ASP A 357 29.58 14.65 23.59
C ASP A 357 30.02 13.26 24.10
N GLN A 358 29.56 12.87 25.29
CA GLN A 358 29.93 11.58 25.88
C GLN A 358 29.29 10.40 25.14
N GLY A 359 28.04 10.55 24.67
CA GLY A 359 27.36 9.54 23.88
C GLY A 359 28.08 9.23 22.57
N LYS A 360 28.51 10.29 21.84
CA LYS A 360 29.31 10.14 20.60
C LYS A 360 30.67 9.51 20.87
N GLN A 361 31.38 9.97 21.90
CA GLN A 361 32.68 9.40 22.28
C GLN A 361 32.57 7.93 22.70
N PHE A 362 31.49 7.56 23.39
CA PHE A 362 31.25 6.20 23.84
C PHE A 362 31.12 5.23 22.66
N VAL A 363 30.34 5.59 21.63
CA VAL A 363 30.18 4.76 20.43
C VAL A 363 31.48 4.64 19.64
N ASN A 364 32.22 5.73 19.47
CA ASN A 364 33.50 5.70 18.75
C ASN A 364 34.48 4.73 19.43
N TYR A 365 34.62 4.83 20.75
CA TYR A 365 35.44 3.92 21.52
C TYR A 365 34.91 2.47 21.47
N GLY A 366 33.58 2.32 21.46
CA GLY A 366 32.89 1.05 21.26
C GLY A 366 33.24 0.36 19.95
N PHE A 367 33.25 1.10 18.84
CA PHE A 367 33.67 0.56 17.55
C PHE A 367 35.14 0.11 17.57
N GLU A 368 36.04 0.82 18.27
CA GLU A 368 37.43 0.37 18.44
C GLU A 368 37.55 -0.92 19.28
N ALA A 369 36.69 -1.10 20.28
CA ALA A 369 36.63 -2.32 21.08
C ALA A 369 36.11 -3.50 20.27
N LEU A 370 35.05 -3.28 19.49
CA LEU A 370 34.51 -4.27 18.56
C LEU A 370 35.54 -4.67 17.50
N GLU A 371 36.31 -3.71 16.96
CA GLU A 371 37.38 -3.99 16.00
C GLU A 371 38.51 -4.84 16.59
N SER A 372 38.75 -4.71 17.89
CA SER A 372 39.72 -5.56 18.62
C SER A 372 39.20 -7.00 18.73
N ILE A 373 37.91 -7.21 18.97
CA ILE A 373 37.29 -8.56 18.91
C ILE A 373 37.39 -9.14 17.51
N PHE A 374 37.07 -8.33 16.50
CA PHE A 374 37.13 -8.75 15.10
C PHE A 374 38.53 -9.21 14.69
N THR A 375 39.55 -8.43 15.04
CA THR A 375 40.96 -8.77 14.76
C THR A 375 41.33 -10.10 15.40
N GLU A 376 40.98 -10.31 16.67
CA GLU A 376 41.27 -11.55 17.39
C GLU A 376 40.49 -12.75 16.81
N CYS A 377 39.24 -12.56 16.41
CA CYS A 377 38.42 -13.59 15.77
C CYS A 377 39.06 -14.06 14.45
N LYS A 378 39.45 -13.12 13.57
CA LYS A 378 40.12 -13.44 12.30
C LYS A 378 41.44 -14.18 12.50
N LEU A 379 42.19 -13.87 13.56
CA LEU A 379 43.47 -14.50 13.86
C LEU A 379 43.31 -15.90 14.47
N LYS A 380 42.35 -16.09 15.37
CA LYS A 380 42.23 -17.30 16.20
C LYS A 380 41.15 -18.29 15.75
N ALA A 381 40.21 -17.85 14.92
CA ALA A 381 39.07 -18.63 14.47
C ALA A 381 38.69 -18.30 13.01
N PRO A 382 39.56 -18.62 12.03
CA PRO A 382 39.32 -18.33 10.61
C PRO A 382 38.07 -19.03 10.03
N GLU A 383 37.55 -20.05 10.70
CA GLU A 383 36.31 -20.75 10.37
C GLU A 383 35.02 -20.00 10.77
N VAL A 384 35.15 -18.91 11.55
CA VAL A 384 34.03 -18.06 11.96
C VAL A 384 33.89 -16.92 10.95
N ASN A 385 32.65 -16.64 10.55
CA ASN A 385 32.25 -15.52 9.68
C ASN A 385 32.36 -14.17 10.43
N CYS A 386 33.58 -13.81 10.86
CA CYS A 386 33.81 -12.67 11.76
C CYS A 386 33.45 -11.32 11.10
N GLU A 387 33.61 -11.19 9.78
CA GLU A 387 33.30 -9.94 9.07
C GLU A 387 31.79 -9.72 9.00
N GLU A 388 31.05 -10.75 8.60
CA GLU A 388 29.59 -10.77 8.50
C GLU A 388 28.95 -10.48 9.86
N LEU A 389 29.46 -11.12 10.93
CA LEU A 389 29.00 -10.87 12.31
C LEU A 389 29.26 -9.43 12.76
N LYS A 390 30.42 -8.85 12.41
CA LYS A 390 30.73 -7.45 12.70
C LYS A 390 29.77 -6.53 11.94
N VAL A 391 29.62 -6.73 10.63
CA VAL A 391 28.83 -5.85 9.76
C VAL A 391 27.34 -5.87 10.13
N THR A 392 26.75 -7.06 10.29
CA THR A 392 25.35 -7.22 10.72
C THR A 392 25.10 -6.66 12.13
N GLY A 393 26.04 -6.86 13.07
CA GLY A 393 25.95 -6.26 14.41
C GLY A 393 26.04 -4.74 14.40
N VAL A 394 26.90 -4.16 13.54
CA VAL A 394 27.04 -2.70 13.39
C VAL A 394 25.76 -2.05 12.89
N GLN A 395 25.00 -2.69 11.99
CA GLN A 395 23.72 -2.16 11.50
C GLN A 395 22.74 -1.81 12.64
N ARG A 396 22.70 -2.62 13.71
CA ARG A 396 21.83 -2.36 14.88
C ARG A 396 22.22 -1.07 15.60
N ILE A 397 23.52 -0.80 15.68
CA ILE A 397 24.07 0.40 16.31
C ILE A 397 23.72 1.63 15.44
N LEU A 398 23.83 1.51 14.12
CA LEU A 398 23.58 2.60 13.18
C LEU A 398 22.13 3.10 13.22
N ILE A 399 21.15 2.21 13.40
CA ILE A 399 19.74 2.61 13.56
C ILE A 399 19.55 3.50 14.78
N GLN A 400 20.12 3.11 15.93
CA GLN A 400 20.03 3.91 17.15
C GLN A 400 20.81 5.22 17.03
N LYS A 401 21.97 5.20 16.36
CA LYS A 401 22.77 6.39 16.09
C LYS A 401 22.01 7.39 15.19
N ALA A 402 21.36 6.91 14.12
CA ALA A 402 20.57 7.74 13.23
C ALA A 402 19.40 8.41 13.95
N ALA A 403 18.68 7.66 14.79
CA ALA A 403 17.62 8.21 15.61
C ALA A 403 18.14 9.20 16.68
N PHE A 404 19.34 8.95 17.24
CA PHE A 404 20.01 9.88 18.16
C PHE A 404 20.36 11.20 17.47
N GLU A 405 20.90 11.17 16.25
CA GLU A 405 21.20 12.37 15.46
C GLU A 405 19.94 13.14 15.08
N ALA A 406 18.86 12.45 14.72
CA ALA A 406 17.57 13.08 14.42
C ALA A 406 17.00 13.84 15.63
N VAL A 407 17.11 13.28 16.84
CA VAL A 407 16.67 13.94 18.08
C VAL A 407 17.55 15.13 18.42
N LEU A 408 18.87 15.06 18.20
CA LEU A 408 19.78 16.19 18.37
C LEU A 408 19.44 17.35 17.41
N ILE A 409 19.12 17.05 16.15
CA ILE A 409 18.65 18.04 15.18
C ILE A 409 17.35 18.69 15.68
N GLY A 410 16.40 17.90 16.19
CA GLY A 410 15.16 18.43 16.75
C GLY A 410 15.33 19.24 18.04
N LEU A 411 16.37 19.00 18.82
CA LEU A 411 16.77 19.84 19.95
C LEU A 411 17.56 21.10 19.51
N GLU A 412 17.70 21.34 18.20
CA GLU A 412 18.49 22.42 17.60
C GLU A 412 19.96 22.42 18.04
N ARG A 413 20.50 21.22 18.32
CA ARG A 413 21.87 21.01 18.79
C ARG A 413 22.80 20.76 17.62
N ASN A 414 23.85 21.57 17.49
CA ASN A 414 24.94 21.41 16.52
C ASN A 414 24.44 20.94 15.14
N VAL A 415 23.38 21.60 14.64
CA VAL A 415 22.52 21.08 13.57
C VAL A 415 23.31 20.72 12.31
N THR A 416 24.27 21.56 11.92
CA THR A 416 25.11 21.33 10.73
C THR A 416 25.92 20.04 10.85
N GLU A 417 26.56 19.80 12.00
CA GLU A 417 27.36 18.59 12.19
C GLU A 417 26.46 17.36 12.33
N ASN A 418 25.36 17.46 13.09
CA ASN A 418 24.43 16.34 13.26
C ASN A 418 23.72 15.95 11.95
N LYS A 419 23.40 16.89 11.07
CA LYS A 419 22.91 16.59 9.71
C LYS A 419 23.93 15.82 8.89
N LYS A 420 25.20 16.26 8.91
CA LYS A 420 26.30 15.59 8.21
C LYS A 420 26.55 14.19 8.76
N GLU A 421 26.61 14.03 10.08
CA GLU A 421 26.77 12.71 10.71
C GLU A 421 25.61 11.79 10.36
N MET A 422 24.36 12.28 10.33
CA MET A 422 23.18 11.48 9.97
C MET A 422 23.24 10.96 8.53
N ILE A 423 23.63 11.78 7.57
CA ILE A 423 23.84 11.32 6.18
C ILE A 423 24.96 10.27 6.10
N GLN A 424 26.04 10.44 6.87
CA GLN A 424 27.11 9.44 6.96
C GLN A 424 26.63 8.12 7.59
N THR A 425 25.78 8.19 8.62
CA THR A 425 25.17 7.03 9.28
C THR A 425 24.26 6.28 8.31
N ILE A 426 23.40 6.99 7.57
CA ILE A 426 22.55 6.43 6.50
C ILE A 426 23.41 5.74 5.45
N ALA A 427 24.42 6.42 4.92
CA ALA A 427 25.31 5.85 3.90
C ALA A 427 26.08 4.62 4.40
N ARG A 428 26.49 4.61 5.67
CA ARG A 428 27.17 3.45 6.27
C ARG A 428 26.22 2.27 6.45
N PHE A 429 24.95 2.51 6.81
CA PHE A 429 23.94 1.46 6.92
C PHE A 429 23.67 0.85 5.53
N GLU A 430 23.39 1.67 4.53
CA GLU A 430 23.10 1.22 3.17
C GLU A 430 24.30 0.51 2.53
N GLY A 431 25.51 1.04 2.73
CA GLY A 431 26.75 0.40 2.27
C GLY A 431 26.98 -0.96 2.92
N SER A 432 26.66 -1.10 4.22
CA SER A 432 26.74 -2.40 4.93
C SER A 432 25.69 -3.40 4.46
N GLN A 433 24.47 -2.92 4.19
CA GLN A 433 23.38 -3.73 3.65
C GLN A 433 23.74 -4.28 2.27
N SER A 434 24.16 -3.40 1.37
CA SER A 434 24.64 -3.76 0.03
C SER A 434 25.82 -4.73 0.10
N GLY A 435 26.80 -4.50 0.99
CA GLY A 435 27.97 -5.37 1.11
C GLY A 435 27.66 -6.80 1.54
N LEU A 436 26.67 -6.99 2.41
CA LEU A 436 26.21 -8.30 2.87
C LEU A 436 25.47 -9.11 1.78
N ILE A 437 24.93 -8.43 0.76
CA ILE A 437 24.06 -9.00 -0.27
C ILE A 437 24.81 -9.15 -1.62
N HIS A 438 25.57 -8.15 -2.06
CA HIS A 438 26.08 -8.03 -3.44
C HIS A 438 27.57 -8.31 -3.60
N GLN A 439 28.25 -8.78 -2.55
CA GLN A 439 29.71 -9.05 -2.49
C GLN A 439 30.55 -7.76 -2.49
N GLN A 440 31.48 -7.66 -1.53
CA GLN A 440 32.47 -6.59 -1.46
C GLN A 440 33.86 -7.16 -1.09
N PRO A 441 34.97 -6.45 -1.36
CA PRO A 441 36.30 -6.90 -0.98
C PRO A 441 36.38 -7.23 0.53
N GLY A 442 36.62 -8.51 0.86
CA GLY A 442 36.71 -8.99 2.25
C GLY A 442 35.39 -9.40 2.90
N LEU A 443 34.24 -9.18 2.24
CA LEU A 443 32.90 -9.56 2.70
C LEU A 443 32.18 -10.35 1.59
N PRO A 444 32.12 -11.69 1.67
CA PRO A 444 31.42 -12.49 0.68
C PRO A 444 29.91 -12.24 0.74
N ARG A 445 29.23 -12.32 -0.40
CA ARG A 445 27.76 -12.35 -0.45
C ARG A 445 27.22 -13.62 0.21
N THR A 446 26.00 -13.54 0.72
CA THR A 446 25.23 -14.76 1.04
C THR A 446 24.88 -15.52 -0.23
N LEU A 447 24.89 -16.85 -0.14
CA LEU A 447 24.34 -17.73 -1.18
C LEU A 447 22.99 -18.33 -0.77
N ASP A 448 22.55 -18.12 0.46
CA ASP A 448 21.31 -18.69 0.98
C ASP A 448 20.14 -17.72 0.76
N ILE A 449 19.11 -18.20 0.06
CA ILE A 449 17.88 -17.44 -0.24
C ILE A 449 17.15 -16.96 1.02
N CYS A 450 17.16 -17.74 2.11
CA CYS A 450 16.47 -17.33 3.32
C CYS A 450 17.21 -16.19 4.01
N ILE A 451 18.56 -16.14 3.95
CA ILE A 451 19.31 -14.96 4.40
C ILE A 451 18.93 -13.72 3.56
N LEU A 452 18.77 -13.84 2.24
CA LEU A 452 18.31 -12.72 1.40
C LEU A 452 16.93 -12.22 1.85
N GLN A 453 16.00 -13.14 2.16
CA GLN A 453 14.69 -12.78 2.69
C GLN A 453 14.79 -12.02 4.03
N GLU A 454 15.63 -12.48 4.96
CA GLU A 454 15.85 -11.79 6.23
C GLU A 454 16.40 -10.37 6.02
N MET A 455 17.29 -10.20 5.04
CA MET A 455 17.83 -8.89 4.68
C MET A 455 16.81 -8.00 3.97
N LYS A 456 15.88 -8.57 3.18
CA LYS A 456 14.75 -7.82 2.62
C LYS A 456 13.86 -7.27 3.73
N HIS A 457 13.54 -8.07 4.77
CA HIS A 457 12.77 -7.56 5.91
C HIS A 457 13.49 -6.43 6.65
N VAL A 458 14.83 -6.48 6.75
CA VAL A 458 15.62 -5.36 7.28
C VAL A 458 15.42 -4.10 6.42
N ASP A 459 15.44 -4.24 5.09
CA ASP A 459 15.27 -3.14 4.14
C ASP A 459 13.85 -2.55 4.16
N ASP A 460 12.84 -3.41 4.29
CA ASP A 460 11.42 -3.03 4.39
C ASP A 460 11.15 -2.20 5.66
N LEU A 461 11.86 -2.47 6.75
CA LEU A 461 11.82 -1.64 7.96
C LEU A 461 12.67 -0.37 7.81
N TRP A 462 13.80 -0.44 7.11
CA TRP A 462 14.73 0.67 6.93
C TRP A 462 14.19 1.77 6.02
N THR A 463 13.56 1.42 4.89
CA THR A 463 13.09 2.37 3.87
C THR A 463 12.16 3.46 4.43
N PRO A 464 11.05 3.13 5.13
CA PRO A 464 10.20 4.14 5.76
C PRO A 464 10.92 4.92 6.87
N PHE A 465 11.83 4.27 7.60
CA PHE A 465 12.62 4.91 8.66
C PHE A 465 13.58 5.97 8.10
N LYS A 466 14.31 5.63 7.03
CA LYS A 466 15.17 6.56 6.28
C LYS A 466 14.37 7.75 5.76
N SER A 467 13.17 7.53 5.23
CA SER A 467 12.33 8.63 4.76
C SER A 467 12.05 9.66 5.86
N LEU A 468 11.77 9.21 7.09
CA LEU A 468 11.55 10.10 8.24
C LEU A 468 12.84 10.81 8.68
N LEU A 469 13.98 10.11 8.66
CA LEU A 469 15.29 10.73 8.94
C LEU A 469 15.60 11.85 7.95
N LEU A 470 15.30 11.66 6.67
CA LEU A 470 15.46 12.68 5.64
C LEU A 470 14.48 13.85 5.80
N GLN A 471 13.25 13.63 6.27
CA GLN A 471 12.34 14.73 6.62
C GLN A 471 12.90 15.58 7.76
N VAL A 472 13.47 14.95 8.81
CA VAL A 472 14.16 15.67 9.90
C VAL A 472 15.39 16.41 9.38
N HIS A 473 16.17 15.79 8.48
CA HIS A 473 17.28 16.44 7.81
C HIS A 473 16.85 17.70 7.04
N ASP A 474 15.71 17.64 6.36
CA ASP A 474 15.23 18.70 5.48
C ASP A 474 14.43 19.80 6.23
N GLY A 475 14.14 19.59 7.51
CA GLY A 475 13.67 20.63 8.43
C GLY A 475 12.42 20.28 9.24
N ASP A 476 11.76 19.16 8.97
CA ASP A 476 10.64 18.70 9.79
C ASP A 476 11.13 17.89 11.00
N HIS A 477 11.58 18.62 12.02
CA HIS A 477 11.97 18.07 13.31
C HIS A 477 10.90 18.29 14.38
N SER A 478 9.62 18.21 13.99
CA SER A 478 8.49 18.33 14.91
C SER A 478 8.45 17.15 15.90
N VAL A 479 7.79 17.35 17.05
CA VAL A 479 7.57 16.27 18.03
C VAL A 479 6.79 15.12 17.38
N ALA A 480 5.88 15.39 16.44
CA ALA A 480 5.11 14.37 15.73
C ALA A 480 6.02 13.47 14.85
N THR A 481 6.93 14.07 14.09
CA THR A 481 7.87 13.34 13.22
C THR A 481 8.85 12.52 14.07
N LEU A 482 9.39 13.10 15.14
CA LEU A 482 10.26 12.37 16.09
C LEU A 482 9.52 11.26 16.86
N LEU A 483 8.22 11.44 17.14
CA LEU A 483 7.38 10.40 17.75
C LEU A 483 7.16 9.23 16.78
N THR A 484 7.05 9.50 15.49
CA THR A 484 6.93 8.45 14.46
C THR A 484 8.24 7.65 14.37
N ILE A 485 9.40 8.34 14.34
CA ILE A 485 10.73 7.70 14.41
C ILE A 485 10.86 6.86 15.69
N TRP A 486 10.37 7.37 16.83
CA TRP A 486 10.35 6.63 18.10
C TRP A 486 9.56 5.32 17.96
N GLY A 487 8.34 5.37 17.41
CA GLY A 487 7.47 4.19 17.22
C GLY A 487 8.05 3.13 16.29
N MET A 488 8.90 3.51 15.33
CA MET A 488 9.60 2.54 14.48
C MET A 488 10.75 1.79 15.19
N THR A 489 11.21 2.31 16.33
CA THR A 489 12.28 1.70 17.15
C THR A 489 11.76 1.16 18.48
N TRP A 490 10.44 1.11 18.62
CA TRP A 490 9.73 0.57 19.77
C TRP A 490 8.27 0.27 19.41
N ASP A 491 7.92 -1.01 19.38
CA ASP A 491 6.56 -1.50 19.21
C ASP A 491 6.27 -2.65 20.18
N ALA A 492 5.19 -2.53 20.95
CA ALA A 492 4.67 -3.55 21.87
C ALA A 492 5.72 -4.24 22.78
N GLY A 493 6.76 -3.54 23.25
CA GLY A 493 7.80 -4.12 24.10
C GLY A 493 9.09 -4.51 23.38
N VAL A 494 9.13 -4.42 22.05
CA VAL A 494 10.22 -4.88 21.20
C VAL A 494 10.69 -3.74 20.29
N ASP A 495 11.97 -3.72 19.96
CA ASP A 495 12.52 -2.88 18.90
C ASP A 495 12.52 -3.69 17.60
N PRO A 496 11.57 -3.48 16.66
CA PRO A 496 11.37 -4.38 15.53
C PRO A 496 12.60 -4.46 14.61
N MET A 497 13.28 -3.34 14.38
CA MET A 497 14.49 -3.32 13.56
C MET A 497 15.65 -4.04 14.24
N SER A 498 15.84 -3.83 15.54
CA SER A 498 16.85 -4.55 16.32
C SER A 498 16.56 -6.06 16.39
N ALA A 499 15.28 -6.43 16.51
CA ALA A 499 14.83 -7.82 16.53
C ALA A 499 15.02 -8.51 15.16
N GLN A 500 14.83 -7.80 14.04
CA GLN A 500 15.05 -8.35 12.71
C GLN A 500 16.55 -8.52 12.40
N LEU A 501 17.37 -7.51 12.71
CA LEU A 501 18.83 -7.64 12.62
C LEU A 501 19.39 -8.69 13.59
N THR A 502 18.75 -8.83 14.75
CA THR A 502 18.59 -10.06 15.53
C THR A 502 18.83 -11.38 14.80
N VAL A 503 17.82 -11.69 13.99
CA VAL A 503 17.64 -12.89 13.20
C VAL A 503 18.67 -12.93 12.07
N ALA A 504 18.85 -11.82 11.34
CA ALA A 504 19.80 -11.74 10.24
C ALA A 504 21.23 -12.10 10.69
N MET A 505 21.71 -11.52 11.80
CA MET A 505 23.03 -11.83 12.34
C MET A 505 23.19 -13.32 12.67
N ARG A 506 22.17 -13.97 13.26
CA ARG A 506 22.21 -15.41 13.54
C ARG A 506 22.24 -16.24 12.26
N ALA A 507 21.50 -15.83 11.23
CA ALA A 507 21.50 -16.50 9.94
C ALA A 507 22.88 -16.44 9.27
N TYR A 508 23.53 -15.27 9.25
CA TYR A 508 24.93 -15.12 8.79
C TYR A 508 25.93 -15.90 9.67
N ALA A 509 25.67 -15.97 10.98
CA ALA A 509 26.48 -16.72 11.92
C ALA A 509 26.47 -18.23 11.61
N GLU A 510 25.33 -18.76 11.20
CA GLU A 510 25.13 -20.17 10.85
C GLU A 510 25.50 -20.47 9.38
N GLY A 511 25.40 -19.47 8.50
CA GLY A 511 25.58 -19.61 7.05
C GLY A 511 24.32 -20.11 6.33
N ARG A 512 23.16 -20.08 7.01
CA ARG A 512 21.84 -20.46 6.47
C ARG A 512 20.73 -19.72 7.22
N GLY A 513 19.67 -19.33 6.52
CA GLY A 513 18.49 -18.68 7.11
C GLY A 513 17.31 -19.64 7.34
N VAL A 514 16.22 -19.12 7.87
CA VAL A 514 14.94 -19.83 7.98
C VAL A 514 13.86 -18.95 7.36
N CYS A 515 13.34 -19.35 6.20
CA CYS A 515 12.27 -18.63 5.51
C CYS A 515 10.94 -18.78 6.30
N THR A 516 10.62 -17.83 7.19
CA THR A 516 9.41 -17.88 8.03
C THR A 516 8.61 -16.58 8.01
N PRO A 517 7.32 -16.59 7.58
CA PRO A 517 6.63 -17.67 6.84
C PRO A 517 7.26 -17.91 5.45
N PRO A 518 6.93 -19.02 4.75
CA PRO A 518 7.47 -19.27 3.42
C PRO A 518 7.27 -18.06 2.51
N LEU A 519 8.26 -17.77 1.65
CA LEU A 519 8.20 -16.71 0.64
C LEU A 519 6.90 -16.83 -0.16
N THR A 520 5.94 -15.94 0.10
CA THR A 520 4.73 -15.78 -0.72
C THR A 520 4.80 -14.41 -1.35
N ALA A 521 5.54 -14.30 -2.46
CA ALA A 521 5.49 -13.11 -3.29
C ALA A 521 4.07 -12.96 -3.83
N SER A 522 3.54 -11.75 -3.80
CA SER A 522 2.26 -11.42 -4.42
C SER A 522 2.35 -11.57 -5.94
N ARG A 523 1.21 -11.75 -6.61
CA ARG A 523 1.16 -11.81 -8.07
C ARG A 523 1.81 -10.58 -8.74
N GLN A 524 1.57 -9.39 -8.19
CA GLN A 524 2.17 -8.15 -8.70
C GLN A 524 3.70 -8.18 -8.58
N GLU A 525 4.22 -8.70 -7.47
CA GLU A 525 5.67 -8.89 -7.27
C GLU A 525 6.27 -9.88 -8.26
N LEU A 526 5.57 -11.00 -8.51
CA LEU A 526 5.97 -12.02 -9.48
C LEU A 526 5.98 -11.47 -10.92
N GLU A 527 4.93 -10.75 -11.32
CA GLU A 527 4.82 -10.10 -12.64
C GLU A 527 5.92 -9.04 -12.82
N SER A 528 6.18 -8.22 -11.80
CA SER A 528 7.22 -7.18 -11.83
C SER A 528 8.62 -7.77 -11.92
N ALA A 529 8.91 -8.86 -11.22
CA ALA A 529 10.19 -9.54 -11.30
C ALA A 529 10.46 -10.12 -12.70
N ILE A 530 9.46 -10.77 -13.33
CA ILE A 530 9.59 -11.29 -14.70
C ILE A 530 9.82 -10.12 -15.68
N LYS A 531 9.15 -8.99 -15.47
CA LYS A 531 9.33 -7.79 -16.27
C LYS A 531 10.76 -7.25 -16.18
N GLU A 532 11.27 -7.06 -14.97
CA GLU A 532 12.63 -6.56 -14.72
C GLU A 532 13.71 -7.53 -15.24
N LEU A 533 13.52 -8.85 -15.07
CA LEU A 533 14.38 -9.87 -15.69
C LEU A 533 14.36 -9.79 -17.22
N GLY A 534 13.20 -9.48 -17.81
CA GLY A 534 13.05 -9.25 -19.24
C GLY A 534 13.86 -8.06 -19.74
N PHE A 535 13.80 -6.93 -19.03
CA PHE A 535 14.62 -5.75 -19.32
C PHE A 535 16.11 -6.02 -19.13
N LEU A 536 16.47 -6.73 -18.06
CA LEU A 536 17.85 -7.09 -17.76
C LEU A 536 18.46 -7.92 -18.90
N ARG A 537 17.72 -8.93 -19.38
CA ARG A 537 18.11 -9.74 -20.56
C ARG A 537 18.33 -8.87 -21.80
N ALA A 538 17.41 -7.96 -22.13
CA ALA A 538 17.57 -7.06 -23.29
C ALA A 538 18.74 -6.08 -23.11
N GLY A 539 18.94 -5.58 -21.89
CA GLY A 539 20.02 -4.67 -21.54
C GLY A 539 21.40 -5.30 -21.75
N THR A 540 21.58 -6.60 -21.51
CA THR A 540 22.86 -7.28 -21.81
C THR A 540 23.28 -7.11 -23.27
N GLN A 541 22.32 -7.13 -24.20
CA GLN A 541 22.57 -6.98 -25.64
C GLN A 541 22.75 -5.52 -26.03
N LYS A 542 21.97 -4.60 -25.42
CA LYS A 542 22.14 -3.15 -25.59
C LYS A 542 23.55 -2.72 -25.16
N LEU A 543 24.04 -3.24 -24.04
CA LEU A 543 25.38 -2.98 -23.55
C LEU A 543 26.44 -3.38 -24.58
N ALA A 544 26.35 -4.58 -25.15
CA ALA A 544 27.27 -5.02 -26.20
C ALA A 544 27.16 -4.20 -27.49
N LYS A 545 25.94 -3.84 -27.91
CA LYS A 545 25.71 -2.99 -29.09
C LYS A 545 26.49 -1.68 -29.01
N HIS A 546 26.35 -0.93 -27.91
CA HIS A 546 26.99 0.38 -27.78
C HIS A 546 28.52 0.30 -27.59
N PHE A 547 29.02 -0.75 -26.93
CA PHE A 547 30.47 -1.00 -26.88
C PHE A 547 31.07 -1.19 -28.29
N LEU A 548 30.42 -2.04 -29.10
CA LEU A 548 30.88 -2.34 -30.46
C LEU A 548 30.70 -1.17 -31.44
N LEU A 549 29.64 -0.35 -31.27
CA LEU A 549 29.46 0.88 -32.05
C LEU A 549 30.56 1.91 -31.78
N SER A 550 31.06 1.98 -30.54
CA SER A 550 32.20 2.84 -30.24
C SER A 550 33.47 2.39 -30.95
N ASP A 551 33.71 1.07 -31.01
CA ASP A 551 34.89 0.48 -31.66
C ASP A 551 34.90 0.68 -33.18
N ILE A 552 33.74 0.57 -33.85
CA ILE A 552 33.66 0.82 -35.31
C ILE A 552 33.84 2.31 -35.67
N GLY A 553 33.90 3.21 -34.68
CA GLY A 553 34.15 4.64 -34.88
C GLY A 553 32.90 5.49 -35.12
N THR A 554 31.70 4.93 -34.93
CA THR A 554 30.43 5.65 -35.06
C THR A 554 30.11 6.35 -33.73
N ASP A 555 30.07 7.68 -33.72
CA ASP A 555 29.71 8.50 -32.54
C ASP A 555 30.31 7.98 -31.22
N SER A 556 31.61 7.66 -31.25
CA SER A 556 32.27 6.83 -30.22
C SER A 556 32.12 7.35 -28.79
N GLU A 557 32.11 8.67 -28.59
CA GLU A 557 31.93 9.30 -27.27
C GLU A 557 30.50 9.12 -26.75
N GLU A 558 29.50 9.35 -27.60
CA GLU A 558 28.09 9.18 -27.24
C GLU A 558 27.77 7.72 -26.92
N ASN A 559 28.25 6.78 -27.74
CA ASN A 559 28.08 5.36 -27.52
C ASN A 559 28.75 4.87 -26.23
N MET A 560 29.93 5.38 -25.88
CA MET A 560 30.55 5.06 -24.59
C MET A 560 29.78 5.65 -23.41
N ASN A 561 29.22 6.85 -23.53
CA ASN A 561 28.37 7.41 -22.48
C ASN A 561 27.11 6.55 -22.26
N ILE A 562 26.47 6.10 -23.34
CA ILE A 562 25.32 5.18 -23.27
C ILE A 562 25.74 3.83 -22.67
N TRP A 563 26.93 3.33 -23.00
CA TRP A 563 27.47 2.11 -22.41
C TRP A 563 27.64 2.21 -20.90
N HIS A 564 28.28 3.28 -20.40
CA HIS A 564 28.46 3.49 -18.95
C HIS A 564 27.12 3.62 -18.23
N ALA A 565 26.16 4.35 -18.80
CA ALA A 565 24.82 4.47 -18.26
C ALA A 565 24.11 3.10 -18.23
N THR A 566 24.16 2.34 -19.32
CA THR A 566 23.53 1.01 -19.42
C THR A 566 24.15 0.02 -18.44
N LEU A 567 25.47 0.05 -18.24
CA LEU A 567 26.14 -0.83 -17.28
C LEU A 567 25.71 -0.52 -15.84
N LYS A 568 25.62 0.77 -15.50
CA LYS A 568 25.15 1.22 -14.19
C LYS A 568 23.70 0.81 -13.95
N ASP A 569 22.83 1.03 -14.94
CA ASP A 569 21.41 0.68 -14.86
C ASP A 569 21.22 -0.83 -14.69
N LEU A 570 21.95 -1.65 -15.47
CA LEU A 570 21.92 -3.11 -15.37
C LEU A 570 22.42 -3.60 -14.00
N SER A 571 23.51 -3.03 -13.50
CA SER A 571 24.07 -3.42 -12.19
C SER A 571 23.06 -3.10 -11.09
N THR A 572 22.49 -1.90 -11.11
CA THR A 572 21.48 -1.46 -10.13
C THR A 572 20.21 -2.33 -10.22
N GLN A 573 19.75 -2.65 -11.43
CA GLN A 573 18.59 -3.51 -11.64
C GLN A 573 18.84 -4.93 -11.13
N LEU A 574 20.00 -5.51 -11.42
CA LEU A 574 20.39 -6.83 -10.95
C LEU A 574 20.45 -6.89 -9.41
N GLU A 575 21.05 -5.88 -8.79
CA GLU A 575 21.08 -5.73 -7.34
C GLU A 575 19.67 -5.73 -6.75
N ARG A 576 18.76 -4.90 -7.28
CA ARG A 576 17.35 -4.82 -6.82
C ARG A 576 16.59 -6.14 -6.98
N ILE A 577 16.79 -6.88 -8.07
CA ILE A 577 16.16 -8.20 -8.27
C ILE A 577 16.71 -9.21 -7.27
N MET A 578 18.01 -9.15 -6.95
CA MET A 578 18.64 -10.06 -5.98
C MET A 578 18.26 -9.74 -4.53
N SER A 579 18.14 -8.46 -4.17
CA SER A 579 17.81 -8.00 -2.81
C SER A 579 16.31 -7.89 -2.55
N GLY A 580 15.49 -7.88 -3.60
CA GLY A 580 14.14 -7.34 -3.54
C GLY A 580 14.15 -5.80 -3.43
N ASP A 581 13.02 -5.18 -3.77
CA ASP A 581 12.78 -3.74 -3.62
C ASP A 581 11.28 -3.46 -3.55
N THR A 582 10.82 -3.06 -2.37
CA THR A 582 9.40 -2.76 -2.13
C THR A 582 8.89 -1.58 -2.94
N SER A 583 9.72 -0.58 -3.24
CA SER A 583 9.33 0.58 -4.06
C SER A 583 9.09 0.22 -5.53
N ALA A 584 9.79 -0.80 -6.03
CA ALA A 584 9.57 -1.36 -7.37
C ALA A 584 8.66 -2.58 -7.38
N THR A 585 8.02 -2.93 -6.25
CA THR A 585 7.21 -4.15 -6.14
C THR A 585 8.03 -5.39 -6.54
N LEU A 586 9.27 -5.49 -6.06
CA LEU A 586 10.16 -6.61 -6.35
C LEU A 586 10.35 -7.51 -5.12
N PRO A 587 10.10 -8.82 -5.25
CA PRO A 587 10.46 -9.77 -4.22
C PRO A 587 11.96 -10.10 -4.31
N VAL A 588 12.52 -10.67 -3.26
CA VAL A 588 13.77 -11.44 -3.38
C VAL A 588 13.53 -12.66 -4.29
N PRO A 589 14.59 -13.32 -4.80
CA PRO A 589 14.44 -14.59 -5.50
C PRO A 589 13.54 -15.55 -4.71
N ILE A 590 12.60 -16.21 -5.39
CA ILE A 590 11.56 -17.04 -4.75
C ILE A 590 11.98 -18.50 -4.53
N VAL A 591 13.02 -18.96 -5.22
CA VAL A 591 13.63 -20.28 -5.06
C VAL A 591 15.15 -20.19 -5.23
N GLN A 592 15.90 -21.11 -4.60
CA GLN A 592 17.36 -21.10 -4.59
C GLN A 592 17.97 -21.12 -6.00
N VAL A 593 17.40 -21.90 -6.93
CA VAL A 593 17.90 -21.98 -8.31
C VAL A 593 17.85 -20.62 -9.01
N VAL A 594 16.87 -19.77 -8.73
CA VAL A 594 16.78 -18.41 -9.29
C VAL A 594 17.91 -17.55 -8.73
N ALA A 595 18.13 -17.60 -7.41
CA ALA A 595 19.22 -16.86 -6.77
C ALA A 595 20.58 -17.26 -7.37
N ASP A 596 20.84 -18.56 -7.52
CA ASP A 596 22.07 -19.08 -8.11
C ASP A 596 22.30 -18.56 -9.55
N ARG A 597 21.25 -18.49 -10.38
CA ARG A 597 21.36 -17.93 -11.75
C ARG A 597 21.65 -16.44 -11.77
N LEU A 598 21.08 -15.68 -10.84
CA LEU A 598 21.35 -14.24 -10.71
C LEU A 598 22.77 -14.00 -10.20
N PHE A 599 23.24 -14.82 -9.27
CA PHE A 599 24.60 -14.81 -8.76
C PHE A 599 25.63 -15.07 -9.85
N ASP A 600 25.41 -16.07 -10.70
CA ASP A 600 26.25 -16.38 -11.86
C ASP A 600 26.29 -15.22 -12.86
N LEU A 601 25.17 -14.51 -13.05
CA LEU A 601 25.07 -13.39 -13.96
C LEU A 601 25.78 -12.14 -13.43
N ALA A 602 25.68 -11.90 -12.12
CA ALA A 602 26.34 -10.77 -11.46
C ALA A 602 27.87 -10.87 -11.55
N GLU A 603 28.43 -12.08 -11.39
CA GLU A 603 29.87 -12.31 -11.53
C GLU A 603 30.36 -11.95 -12.95
N ASP A 604 29.69 -12.45 -13.98
CA ASP A 604 30.11 -12.16 -15.36
C ASP A 604 29.90 -10.70 -15.76
N LEU A 605 28.87 -10.04 -15.23
CA LEU A 605 28.59 -8.63 -15.52
C LEU A 605 29.68 -7.71 -14.93
N ALA A 606 30.26 -8.07 -13.78
CA ALA A 606 31.33 -7.31 -13.15
C ALA A 606 32.63 -7.30 -13.98
N ASP A 607 32.91 -8.37 -14.71
CA ASP A 607 34.15 -8.51 -15.49
C ASP A 607 34.14 -7.74 -16.83
N VAL A 608 32.96 -7.29 -17.28
CA VAL A 608 32.74 -6.71 -18.61
C VAL A 608 33.56 -5.45 -18.88
N GLN A 609 33.87 -4.66 -17.84
CA GLN A 609 34.66 -3.42 -17.97
C GLN A 609 36.10 -3.66 -18.43
N SER A 610 36.62 -4.88 -18.27
CA SER A 610 38.01 -5.23 -18.53
C SER A 610 38.25 -5.91 -19.88
N LEU A 611 37.19 -6.10 -20.67
CA LEU A 611 37.22 -6.91 -21.89
C LEU A 611 37.71 -6.13 -23.11
N THR A 612 38.47 -6.81 -23.98
CA THR A 612 38.74 -6.35 -25.34
C THR A 612 37.53 -6.58 -26.25
N VAL A 613 37.49 -5.92 -27.41
CA VAL A 613 36.43 -6.06 -28.41
C VAL A 613 36.15 -7.51 -28.83
N ASP A 614 37.20 -8.31 -29.05
CA ASP A 614 37.06 -9.70 -29.48
C ASP A 614 36.52 -10.61 -28.35
N GLN A 615 36.84 -10.26 -27.11
CA GLN A 615 36.30 -10.92 -25.92
C GLN A 615 34.85 -10.51 -25.65
N TYR A 616 34.50 -9.27 -25.98
CA TYR A 616 33.18 -8.69 -25.70
C TYR A 616 32.06 -9.40 -26.47
N ALA A 617 32.30 -9.77 -27.73
CA ALA A 617 31.33 -10.51 -28.53
C ALA A 617 30.94 -11.85 -27.86
N HIS A 618 31.93 -12.60 -27.37
CA HIS A 618 31.72 -13.87 -26.66
C HIS A 618 31.07 -13.65 -25.29
N ALA A 619 31.53 -12.66 -24.52
CA ALA A 619 30.94 -12.31 -23.23
C ALA A 619 29.47 -11.90 -23.35
N SER A 620 29.10 -11.19 -24.42
CA SER A 620 27.70 -10.79 -24.66
C SER A 620 26.76 -11.97 -24.85
N LEU A 621 27.23 -13.07 -25.44
CA LEU A 621 26.45 -14.30 -25.61
C LEU A 621 26.34 -15.08 -24.31
N ASN A 622 27.41 -15.13 -23.52
CA ASN A 622 27.39 -15.75 -22.20
C ASN A 622 26.45 -15.02 -21.23
N LEU A 623 26.49 -13.69 -21.19
CA LEU A 623 25.56 -12.86 -20.41
C LEU A 623 24.10 -13.06 -20.87
N LEU A 624 23.86 -13.17 -22.18
CA LEU A 624 22.53 -13.49 -22.69
C LEU A 624 22.05 -14.86 -22.18
N GLN A 625 22.88 -15.89 -22.33
CA GLN A 625 22.55 -17.24 -21.91
C GLN A 625 22.25 -17.30 -20.41
N LYS A 626 23.06 -16.65 -19.57
CA LYS A 626 22.85 -16.60 -18.11
C LYS A 626 21.56 -15.84 -17.74
N SER A 627 21.28 -14.71 -18.38
CA SER A 627 20.02 -13.97 -18.16
C SER A 627 18.79 -14.74 -18.65
N GLU A 628 18.90 -15.52 -19.73
CA GLU A 628 17.85 -16.44 -20.19
C GLU A 628 17.61 -17.58 -19.20
N LEU A 629 18.66 -18.17 -18.64
CA LEU A 629 18.53 -19.19 -17.59
C LEU A 629 17.87 -18.62 -16.33
N ALA A 630 18.17 -17.36 -15.96
CA ALA A 630 17.56 -16.70 -14.81
C ALA A 630 16.05 -16.45 -15.02
N ILE A 631 15.65 -15.85 -16.15
CA ILE A 631 14.23 -15.58 -16.41
C ILE A 631 13.42 -16.88 -16.59
N ASN A 632 13.98 -17.91 -17.23
CA ASN A 632 13.28 -19.20 -17.39
C ASN A 632 13.09 -19.89 -16.03
N ALA A 633 14.12 -19.94 -15.18
CA ALA A 633 14.00 -20.48 -13.84
C ALA A 633 12.98 -19.70 -12.99
N TYR A 634 12.91 -18.38 -13.16
CA TYR A 634 11.92 -17.54 -12.47
C TYR A 634 10.50 -17.83 -12.96
N VAL A 635 10.28 -17.93 -14.27
CA VAL A 635 8.97 -18.27 -14.86
C VAL A 635 8.48 -19.63 -14.37
N ASP A 636 9.35 -20.64 -14.35
CA ASP A 636 9.01 -21.98 -13.86
C ASP A 636 8.62 -21.94 -12.37
N ALA A 637 9.45 -21.30 -11.53
CA ALA A 637 9.17 -21.16 -10.10
C ALA A 637 7.91 -20.35 -9.81
N THR A 638 7.62 -19.35 -10.65
CA THR A 638 6.41 -18.53 -10.55
C THR A 638 5.17 -19.33 -10.93
N PHE A 639 5.25 -20.17 -11.97
CA PHE A 639 4.14 -21.03 -12.36
C PHE A 639 3.77 -22.05 -11.27
N ASP A 640 4.77 -22.60 -10.57
CA ASP A 640 4.56 -23.47 -9.42
C ASP A 640 3.92 -22.74 -8.23
N MET A 641 4.18 -21.44 -8.08
CA MET A 641 3.67 -20.60 -6.98
C MET A 641 2.27 -20.02 -7.27
N ASP A 642 2.07 -19.40 -8.43
CA ASP A 642 0.79 -18.86 -8.90
C ASP A 642 0.63 -19.06 -10.43
N PRO A 643 -0.14 -20.07 -10.86
CA PRO A 643 -0.40 -20.35 -12.28
C PRO A 643 -1.09 -19.22 -13.04
N ASN A 644 -1.65 -18.21 -12.34
CA ASN A 644 -2.30 -17.06 -12.96
C ASN A 644 -1.30 -16.01 -13.45
N VAL A 645 -0.05 -16.03 -12.99
CA VAL A 645 0.98 -15.12 -13.52
C VAL A 645 1.27 -15.49 -14.98
N PRO A 646 1.23 -14.55 -15.95
CA PRO A 646 1.39 -14.85 -17.37
C PRO A 646 2.86 -15.03 -17.75
N GLY A 647 3.63 -15.82 -16.99
CA GLY A 647 5.09 -15.84 -17.06
C GLY A 647 5.65 -16.22 -18.43
N ALA A 648 5.09 -17.26 -19.08
CA ALA A 648 5.52 -17.64 -20.43
C ALA A 648 5.25 -16.55 -21.47
N ARG A 649 4.10 -15.87 -21.38
CA ARG A 649 3.70 -14.79 -22.28
C ARG A 649 4.57 -13.54 -22.06
N SER A 650 4.84 -13.18 -20.80
CA SER A 650 5.72 -12.06 -20.43
C SER A 650 7.18 -12.32 -20.85
N SER A 651 7.69 -13.53 -20.62
CA SER A 651 9.03 -13.94 -21.08
C SER A 651 9.14 -13.91 -22.61
N LEU A 652 8.11 -14.33 -23.33
CA LEU A 652 8.07 -14.22 -24.79
C LEU A 652 8.01 -12.77 -25.25
N ALA A 653 7.22 -11.90 -24.60
CA ALA A 653 7.15 -10.48 -24.94
C ALA A 653 8.48 -9.74 -24.69
N SER A 654 9.15 -10.00 -23.56
CA SER A 654 10.50 -9.46 -23.32
C SER A 654 11.54 -10.01 -24.30
N SER A 655 11.32 -11.19 -24.88
CA SER A 655 12.26 -11.76 -25.86
C SER A 655 12.31 -10.92 -27.14
N LEU A 656 11.22 -10.25 -27.51
CA LEU A 656 11.21 -9.30 -28.64
C LEU A 656 12.13 -8.10 -28.39
N LEU A 657 12.14 -7.55 -27.17
CA LEU A 657 13.07 -6.48 -26.80
C LEU A 657 14.52 -6.96 -26.83
N MET A 658 14.79 -8.16 -26.33
CA MET A 658 16.12 -8.77 -26.39
C MET A 658 16.58 -9.00 -27.83
N LEU A 659 15.73 -9.63 -28.66
CA LEU A 659 16.05 -9.96 -30.04
C LEU A 659 16.28 -8.69 -30.87
N LEU A 660 15.52 -7.61 -30.62
CA LEU A 660 15.76 -6.32 -31.24
C LEU A 660 17.18 -5.81 -30.96
N GLU A 661 17.59 -5.75 -29.69
CA GLU A 661 18.93 -5.30 -29.31
C GLU A 661 20.02 -6.28 -29.81
N LYS A 662 19.76 -7.60 -29.80
CA LYS A 662 20.64 -8.65 -30.31
C LYS A 662 20.88 -8.50 -31.82
N MET A 663 19.83 -8.27 -32.60
CA MET A 663 19.93 -8.07 -34.05
C MET A 663 20.73 -6.80 -34.38
N CYS A 664 20.51 -5.70 -33.65
CA CYS A 664 21.31 -4.49 -33.82
C CYS A 664 22.79 -4.75 -33.52
N LYS A 665 23.10 -5.45 -32.42
CA LYS A 665 24.47 -5.87 -32.07
C LYS A 665 25.09 -6.74 -33.17
N GLU A 666 24.36 -7.74 -33.67
CA GLU A 666 24.84 -8.65 -34.73
C GLU A 666 25.09 -7.90 -36.06
N ALA A 667 24.25 -6.92 -36.40
CA ALA A 667 24.49 -6.07 -37.56
C ALA A 667 25.79 -5.26 -37.45
N VAL A 668 26.11 -4.75 -36.25
CA VAL A 668 27.39 -4.07 -35.98
C VAL A 668 28.57 -5.05 -36.10
N LEU A 669 28.44 -6.28 -35.58
CA LEU A 669 29.47 -7.32 -35.73
C LEU A 669 29.72 -7.69 -37.19
N VAL A 670 28.67 -7.78 -38.02
CA VAL A 670 28.80 -7.97 -39.48
C VAL A 670 29.55 -6.78 -40.11
N GLY A 671 29.24 -5.54 -39.71
CA GLY A 671 29.98 -4.35 -40.14
C GLY A 671 31.47 -4.38 -39.79
N LEU A 672 31.81 -4.91 -38.61
CA LEU A 672 33.19 -5.12 -38.15
C LEU A 672 33.91 -6.28 -38.84
N GLY A 673 33.22 -7.09 -39.66
CA GLY A 673 33.76 -8.33 -40.23
C GLY A 673 34.02 -9.43 -39.20
N LYS A 674 33.43 -9.29 -38.00
CA LYS A 674 33.57 -10.22 -36.86
C LYS A 674 32.32 -11.05 -36.59
N GLY A 675 31.20 -10.75 -37.26
CA GLY A 675 29.92 -11.42 -37.09
C GLY A 675 29.49 -12.24 -38.32
N SER A 676 28.52 -13.13 -38.12
CA SER A 676 27.94 -13.95 -39.17
C SER A 676 26.63 -13.38 -39.70
N ALA A 677 26.54 -13.20 -41.01
CA ALA A 677 25.29 -12.83 -41.67
C ALA A 677 24.18 -13.89 -41.49
N ALA A 678 24.57 -15.16 -41.30
CA ALA A 678 23.64 -16.25 -41.03
C ALA A 678 23.06 -16.20 -39.61
N GLU A 679 23.86 -15.78 -38.62
CA GLU A 679 23.38 -15.57 -37.24
C GLU A 679 22.37 -14.44 -37.18
N LEU A 680 22.66 -13.32 -37.86
CA LEU A 680 21.72 -12.19 -37.98
C LEU A 680 20.41 -12.62 -38.65
N ALA A 681 20.48 -13.43 -39.72
CA ALA A 681 19.29 -13.97 -40.38
C ALA A 681 18.47 -14.89 -39.45
N SER A 682 19.14 -15.67 -38.60
CA SER A 682 18.46 -16.51 -37.59
C SER A 682 17.73 -15.65 -36.57
N SER A 683 18.37 -14.62 -36.00
CA SER A 683 17.76 -13.73 -35.02
C SER A 683 16.53 -12.98 -35.60
N ILE A 684 16.57 -12.62 -36.88
CA ILE A 684 15.42 -12.03 -37.59
C ILE A 684 14.25 -13.02 -37.65
N ASN A 685 14.52 -14.28 -37.98
CA ASN A 685 13.50 -15.32 -38.02
C ASN A 685 12.91 -15.62 -36.63
N ASP A 686 13.74 -15.63 -35.59
CA ASP A 686 13.31 -15.83 -34.20
C ASP A 686 12.41 -14.69 -33.73
N TYR A 687 12.72 -13.44 -34.11
CA TYR A 687 11.89 -12.26 -33.82
C TYR A 687 10.53 -12.37 -34.52
N GLU A 688 10.51 -12.65 -35.83
CA GLU A 688 9.28 -12.77 -36.61
C GLU A 688 8.38 -13.90 -36.08
N THR A 689 8.97 -15.04 -35.70
CA THR A 689 8.24 -16.18 -35.13
C THR A 689 7.67 -15.86 -33.75
N SER A 690 8.45 -15.21 -32.89
CA SER A 690 8.01 -14.80 -31.54
C SER A 690 6.90 -13.75 -31.59
N GLN A 691 7.00 -12.81 -32.53
CA GLN A 691 5.98 -11.78 -32.77
C GLN A 691 4.66 -12.41 -33.23
N GLN A 692 4.71 -13.34 -34.20
CA GLN A 692 3.53 -14.07 -34.66
C GLN A 692 2.89 -14.90 -33.54
N THR A 693 3.70 -15.53 -32.70
CA THR A 693 3.21 -16.33 -31.57
C THR A 693 2.47 -15.46 -30.54
N LEU A 694 3.00 -14.29 -30.19
CA LEU A 694 2.33 -13.35 -29.28
C LEU A 694 1.01 -12.85 -29.87
N LYS A 695 0.99 -12.50 -31.16
CA LYS A 695 -0.21 -12.06 -31.87
C LYS A 695 -1.30 -13.13 -31.91
N ALA A 696 -0.91 -14.40 -32.11
CA ALA A 696 -1.86 -15.52 -32.11
C ALA A 696 -2.42 -15.81 -30.72
N ALA A 697 -1.65 -15.55 -29.66
CA ALA A 697 -2.08 -15.76 -28.28
C ALA A 697 -3.07 -14.69 -27.79
N VAL A 698 -2.81 -13.41 -28.10
CA VAL A 698 -3.72 -12.28 -27.85
C VAL A 698 -3.50 -11.25 -28.96
N VAL A 699 -4.54 -10.95 -29.75
CA VAL A 699 -4.46 -9.88 -30.76
C VAL A 699 -4.62 -8.54 -30.04
N ILE A 700 -3.71 -7.60 -30.27
CA ILE A 700 -3.74 -6.25 -29.67
C ILE A 700 -3.39 -5.22 -30.75
N ALA A 701 -4.13 -4.11 -30.81
CA ALA A 701 -3.82 -2.96 -31.66
C ALA A 701 -2.35 -2.51 -31.53
N GLN A 702 -1.79 -2.60 -30.32
CA GLN A 702 -0.38 -2.28 -30.07
C GLN A 702 0.59 -3.18 -30.85
N MET A 703 0.27 -4.46 -31.07
CA MET A 703 1.12 -5.35 -31.86
C MET A 703 1.10 -4.98 -33.36
N GLU A 704 0.03 -4.35 -33.84
CA GLU A 704 -0.02 -3.80 -35.21
C GLU A 704 0.92 -2.58 -35.35
N ILE A 705 1.02 -1.75 -34.31
CA ILE A 705 1.99 -0.65 -34.26
C ILE A 705 3.42 -1.21 -34.27
N VAL A 706 3.67 -2.27 -33.49
CA VAL A 706 4.96 -2.99 -33.49
C VAL A 706 5.27 -3.56 -34.87
N GLU A 707 4.31 -4.19 -35.56
CA GLU A 707 4.47 -4.72 -36.92
C GLU A 707 4.78 -3.60 -37.92
N SER A 708 4.11 -2.46 -37.84
CA SER A 708 4.37 -1.31 -38.71
C SER A 708 5.78 -0.77 -38.51
N ALA A 709 6.19 -0.55 -37.26
CA ALA A 709 7.55 -0.10 -36.96
C ALA A 709 8.60 -1.13 -37.38
N TRP A 710 8.33 -2.43 -37.15
CA TRP A 710 9.18 -3.53 -37.56
C TRP A 710 9.37 -3.57 -39.08
N GLY A 711 8.31 -3.35 -39.87
CA GLY A 711 8.39 -3.33 -41.33
C GLY A 711 9.44 -2.33 -41.87
N GLU A 712 9.59 -1.17 -41.22
CA GLU A 712 10.61 -0.18 -41.59
C GLU A 712 12.04 -0.64 -41.27
N LEU A 713 12.24 -1.30 -40.13
CA LEU A 713 13.53 -1.85 -39.72
C LEU A 713 13.91 -3.12 -40.50
N GLN A 714 12.92 -3.99 -40.75
CA GLN A 714 13.07 -5.30 -41.35
C GLN A 714 13.78 -5.22 -42.71
N ALA A 715 13.38 -4.28 -43.56
CA ALA A 715 13.99 -4.09 -44.88
C ALA A 715 15.49 -3.74 -44.80
N LYS A 716 15.87 -2.93 -43.82
CA LYS A 716 17.24 -2.46 -43.63
C LYS A 716 18.13 -3.55 -43.06
N ILE A 717 17.65 -4.27 -42.04
CA ILE A 717 18.45 -5.28 -41.36
C ILE A 717 18.61 -6.55 -42.23
N LYS A 718 17.59 -6.92 -43.03
CA LYS A 718 17.70 -7.99 -44.03
C LYS A 718 18.69 -7.64 -45.15
N ALA A 719 18.87 -6.37 -45.49
CA ALA A 719 19.85 -5.94 -46.48
C ALA A 719 21.29 -6.24 -46.01
N ILE A 720 21.60 -6.00 -44.72
CA ILE A 720 22.91 -6.34 -44.13
C ILE A 720 23.12 -7.84 -44.05
N ALA A 721 22.09 -8.59 -43.63
CA ALA A 721 22.16 -10.05 -43.60
C ALA A 721 22.38 -10.67 -44.99
N SER A 722 21.96 -9.98 -46.06
CA SER A 722 22.15 -10.45 -47.44
C SER A 722 23.48 -10.01 -48.05
N SER A 723 23.94 -8.79 -47.75
CA SER A 723 25.19 -8.24 -48.27
C SER A 723 26.44 -8.77 -47.57
N GLY A 724 26.30 -9.17 -46.29
CA GLY A 724 27.43 -9.53 -45.44
C GLY A 724 28.34 -8.34 -45.08
N ALA A 725 27.87 -7.11 -45.30
CA ALA A 725 28.62 -5.88 -45.02
C ALA A 725 27.68 -4.74 -44.62
N ALA A 726 28.11 -3.90 -43.68
CA ALA A 726 27.37 -2.73 -43.21
C ALA A 726 28.26 -1.47 -43.27
N SER A 727 27.71 -0.35 -43.76
CA SER A 727 28.35 0.96 -43.67
C SER A 727 27.89 1.70 -42.41
N ASP A 728 28.67 2.68 -41.95
CA ASP A 728 28.34 3.51 -40.78
C ASP A 728 26.95 4.17 -40.91
N ILE A 729 26.61 4.65 -42.12
CA ILE A 729 25.29 5.22 -42.42
C ILE A 729 24.18 4.17 -42.24
N ALA A 730 24.40 2.93 -42.69
CA ALA A 730 23.42 1.86 -42.55
C ALA A 730 23.23 1.44 -41.08
N LEU A 731 24.29 1.46 -40.27
CA LEU A 731 24.24 1.15 -38.84
C LEU A 731 23.54 2.26 -38.03
N SER A 732 23.76 3.52 -38.39
CA SER A 732 23.04 4.67 -37.80
C SER A 732 21.54 4.61 -38.12
N GLU A 733 21.16 4.34 -39.38
CA GLU A 733 19.76 4.17 -39.77
C GLU A 733 19.07 3.01 -39.02
N ILE A 734 19.74 1.86 -38.87
CA ILE A 734 19.21 0.72 -38.12
C ILE A 734 18.98 1.06 -36.66
N THR A 735 19.92 1.76 -36.03
CA THR A 735 19.81 2.16 -34.62
C THR A 735 18.58 3.05 -34.42
N SER A 736 18.41 4.07 -35.27
CA SER A 736 17.24 4.97 -35.23
C SER A 736 15.91 4.23 -35.43
N LYS A 737 15.85 3.30 -36.39
CA LYS A 737 14.63 2.51 -36.64
C LYS A 737 14.36 1.49 -35.54
N ALA A 738 15.39 0.92 -34.93
CA ALA A 738 15.26 0.06 -33.76
C ALA A 738 14.69 0.82 -32.56
N ASP A 739 15.05 2.07 -32.35
CA ASP A 739 14.45 2.88 -31.28
C ASP A 739 12.95 3.10 -31.49
N ALA A 740 12.49 3.25 -32.74
CA ALA A 740 11.06 3.31 -33.06
C ALA A 740 10.33 1.98 -32.78
N VAL A 741 10.95 0.84 -33.13
CA VAL A 741 10.40 -0.49 -32.80
C VAL A 741 10.34 -0.68 -31.27
N LYS A 742 11.39 -0.28 -30.55
CA LYS A 742 11.45 -0.34 -29.09
C LYS A 742 10.35 0.49 -28.44
N ALA A 743 10.14 1.72 -28.92
CA ALA A 743 9.06 2.59 -28.44
C ALA A 743 7.67 1.96 -28.65
N ALA A 744 7.47 1.22 -29.74
CA ALA A 744 6.24 0.46 -29.97
C ALA A 744 6.15 -0.81 -29.10
N LEU A 745 7.27 -1.48 -28.84
CA LEU A 745 7.34 -2.71 -28.05
C LEU A 745 7.13 -2.49 -26.55
N LEU A 746 7.55 -1.36 -25.98
CA LEU A 746 7.44 -1.12 -24.53
C LEU A 746 5.98 -1.18 -24.03
N PRO A 747 5.00 -0.47 -24.63
CA PRO A 747 3.60 -0.61 -24.22
C PRO A 747 3.04 -2.02 -24.47
N ALA A 748 3.49 -2.70 -25.53
CA ALA A 748 3.09 -4.08 -25.79
C ALA A 748 3.58 -5.00 -24.67
N PHE A 749 4.86 -4.87 -24.30
CA PHE A 749 5.50 -5.64 -23.25
C PHE A 749 4.83 -5.43 -21.89
N ASP A 750 4.50 -4.18 -21.54
CA ASP A 750 3.77 -3.85 -20.32
C ASP A 750 2.45 -4.60 -20.24
N PHE A 751 1.67 -4.60 -21.33
CA PHE A 751 0.41 -5.34 -21.39
C PHE A 751 0.61 -6.86 -21.27
N TYR A 752 1.54 -7.44 -22.03
CA TYR A 752 1.75 -8.89 -22.02
C TYR A 752 2.27 -9.41 -20.67
N SER A 753 2.84 -8.52 -19.84
CA SER A 753 3.44 -8.85 -18.54
C SER A 753 2.45 -8.91 -17.38
N VAL A 754 1.21 -8.48 -17.57
CA VAL A 754 0.17 -8.48 -16.52
C VAL A 754 -0.97 -9.39 -16.93
N MET A 755 -1.41 -10.33 -16.07
CA MET A 755 -2.65 -11.05 -16.36
C MET A 755 -3.81 -10.14 -15.95
N THR A 756 -4.85 -10.04 -16.79
CA THR A 756 -6.05 -9.27 -16.46
C THR A 756 -7.15 -10.19 -15.95
N VAL A 757 -7.84 -9.80 -14.88
CA VAL A 757 -9.04 -10.49 -14.40
C VAL A 757 -10.26 -9.89 -15.09
N SER A 758 -11.17 -10.72 -15.62
CA SER A 758 -12.34 -10.22 -16.34
C SER A 758 -13.40 -9.62 -15.42
N ILE A 759 -13.95 -8.48 -15.82
CA ILE A 759 -15.08 -7.82 -15.17
C ILE A 759 -16.23 -7.77 -16.16
N ASP A 760 -17.28 -8.56 -15.90
CA ASP A 760 -18.42 -8.63 -16.80
C ASP A 760 -19.47 -7.56 -16.46
N ILE A 761 -19.83 -6.75 -17.45
CA ILE A 761 -20.87 -5.72 -17.37
C ILE A 761 -21.97 -6.06 -18.38
N LEU A 762 -23.22 -6.09 -17.90
CA LEU A 762 -24.38 -6.33 -18.74
C LEU A 762 -24.88 -5.01 -19.36
N VAL A 763 -25.15 -5.02 -20.66
CA VAL A 763 -25.50 -3.83 -21.43
C VAL A 763 -26.77 -4.07 -22.25
N PRO A 764 -27.96 -3.95 -21.62
CA PRO A 764 -29.24 -3.99 -22.34
C PRO A 764 -29.40 -2.74 -23.19
N LEU A 765 -29.63 -2.90 -24.50
CA LEU A 765 -29.84 -1.79 -25.43
C LEU A 765 -30.96 -2.10 -26.41
N PRO A 766 -31.72 -1.11 -26.85
CA PRO A 766 -32.71 -1.30 -27.92
C PRO A 766 -31.99 -1.41 -29.27
N MET A 767 -31.59 -2.63 -29.63
CA MET A 767 -30.97 -2.93 -30.91
C MET A 767 -32.03 -2.97 -32.01
N THR A 768 -33.24 -3.42 -31.66
CA THR A 768 -34.44 -3.41 -32.52
C THR A 768 -35.64 -2.79 -31.80
N GLY A 769 -36.83 -2.86 -32.42
CA GLY A 769 -38.08 -2.38 -31.83
C GLY A 769 -38.48 -0.97 -32.27
N ARG A 770 -39.37 -0.33 -31.49
CA ARG A 770 -40.01 0.96 -31.85
C ARG A 770 -39.06 2.15 -31.91
N TRP A 771 -37.94 2.09 -31.19
CA TRP A 771 -36.88 3.09 -31.20
C TRP A 771 -35.57 2.36 -30.98
N SER A 772 -34.64 2.42 -31.93
CA SER A 772 -33.45 1.55 -31.99
C SER A 772 -32.12 2.33 -31.93
N PRO A 773 -31.83 3.09 -30.87
CA PRO A 773 -30.53 3.76 -30.69
C PRO A 773 -29.37 2.81 -30.33
N GLY A 774 -29.67 1.55 -30.01
CA GLY A 774 -28.71 0.55 -29.53
C GLY A 774 -27.46 0.38 -30.39
N PRO A 775 -27.53 0.33 -31.74
CA PRO A 775 -26.33 0.19 -32.57
C PRO A 775 -25.32 1.34 -32.39
N THR A 776 -25.79 2.58 -32.20
CA THR A 776 -24.94 3.74 -31.91
C THR A 776 -24.32 3.65 -30.52
N MET A 777 -25.13 3.36 -29.50
CA MET A 777 -24.67 3.22 -28.12
C MET A 777 -23.68 2.06 -27.95
N LYS A 778 -23.94 0.91 -28.60
CA LYS A 778 -23.07 -0.27 -28.59
C LYS A 778 -21.68 0.05 -29.14
N THR A 779 -21.62 0.72 -30.29
CA THR A 779 -20.34 1.10 -30.91
C THR A 779 -19.55 2.03 -29.98
N ALA A 780 -20.20 3.04 -29.38
CA ALA A 780 -19.55 3.94 -28.43
C ALA A 780 -19.04 3.21 -27.17
N ALA A 781 -19.85 2.30 -26.60
CA ALA A 781 -19.48 1.52 -25.42
C ALA A 781 -18.31 0.56 -25.70
N MET A 782 -18.27 -0.07 -26.87
CA MET A 782 -17.15 -0.95 -27.27
C MET A 782 -15.84 -0.18 -27.41
N ILE A 783 -15.86 0.98 -28.05
CA ILE A 783 -14.69 1.86 -28.18
C ILE A 783 -14.21 2.30 -26.79
N ALA A 784 -15.11 2.74 -25.92
CA ALA A 784 -14.80 3.14 -24.55
C ALA A 784 -14.14 2.02 -23.74
N ARG A 785 -14.72 0.81 -23.79
CA ARG A 785 -14.14 -0.39 -23.17
C ARG A 785 -12.72 -0.66 -23.68
N ASP A 786 -12.52 -0.63 -25.00
CA ASP A 786 -11.24 -0.98 -25.61
C ASP A 786 -10.15 0.03 -25.22
N ILE A 787 -10.47 1.32 -25.16
CA ILE A 787 -9.54 2.34 -24.65
C ILE A 787 -9.17 2.05 -23.19
N ILE A 788 -10.14 1.80 -22.31
CA ILE A 788 -9.89 1.52 -20.89
C ILE A 788 -9.03 0.25 -20.72
N ASN A 789 -9.38 -0.82 -21.41
CA ASN A 789 -8.68 -2.11 -21.33
C ASN A 789 -7.25 -2.01 -21.88
N GLN A 790 -7.01 -1.24 -22.95
CA GLN A 790 -5.68 -1.08 -23.52
C GLN A 790 -4.79 -0.17 -22.67
N GLN A 791 -5.34 0.92 -22.14
CA GLN A 791 -4.58 1.88 -21.36
C GLN A 791 -4.22 1.32 -19.97
N GLN A 792 -5.05 0.44 -19.39
CA GLN A 792 -4.87 -0.08 -18.02
C GLN A 792 -4.68 1.03 -16.95
N LEU A 793 -5.13 2.26 -17.23
CA LEU A 793 -4.99 3.41 -16.32
C LEU A 793 -6.14 3.47 -15.30
N VAL A 794 -7.36 3.14 -15.72
CA VAL A 794 -8.55 3.19 -14.85
C VAL A 794 -8.70 1.90 -14.03
N LEU A 795 -8.42 0.74 -14.63
CA LEU A 795 -8.55 -0.57 -13.99
C LEU A 795 -7.30 -1.43 -14.23
N PRO A 796 -6.17 -1.12 -13.56
CA PRO A 796 -4.94 -1.89 -13.72
C PRO A 796 -5.12 -3.35 -13.29
N GLY A 797 -4.73 -4.32 -14.13
CA GLY A 797 -4.84 -5.74 -13.85
C GLY A 797 -6.24 -6.33 -14.08
N PHE A 798 -7.16 -5.57 -14.67
CA PHE A 798 -8.52 -6.01 -14.98
C PHE A 798 -8.89 -5.70 -16.44
N GLU A 799 -9.82 -6.50 -16.98
CA GLU A 799 -10.36 -6.31 -18.33
C GLU A 799 -11.89 -6.26 -18.27
N ILE A 800 -12.48 -5.16 -18.72
CA ILE A 800 -13.93 -5.03 -18.85
C ILE A 800 -14.41 -5.86 -20.04
N LYS A 801 -15.42 -6.70 -19.83
CA LYS A 801 -16.16 -7.41 -20.88
C LYS A 801 -17.61 -6.94 -20.88
N LEU A 802 -18.08 -6.55 -22.06
CA LEU A 802 -19.44 -6.06 -22.25
C LEU A 802 -20.30 -7.13 -22.91
N LYS A 803 -21.39 -7.52 -22.25
CA LYS A 803 -22.42 -8.39 -22.83
C LYS A 803 -23.61 -7.54 -23.26
N PHE A 804 -23.81 -7.45 -24.57
CA PHE A 804 -24.95 -6.73 -25.14
C PHE A 804 -26.15 -7.65 -25.29
N LEU A 805 -27.34 -7.14 -24.95
CA LEU A 805 -28.62 -7.81 -25.20
C LEU A 805 -29.61 -6.81 -25.82
N ASP A 806 -30.47 -7.31 -26.70
CA ASP A 806 -31.50 -6.49 -27.34
C ASP A 806 -32.71 -6.39 -26.41
N ASP A 807 -32.99 -5.18 -25.93
CA ASP A 807 -34.14 -4.92 -25.05
C ASP A 807 -35.44 -4.64 -25.83
N GLN A 808 -35.34 -4.48 -27.17
CA GLN A 808 -36.43 -4.18 -28.10
C GLN A 808 -37.26 -2.94 -27.77
N CYS A 809 -36.76 -2.08 -26.87
CA CYS A 809 -37.49 -0.98 -26.27
C CYS A 809 -38.81 -1.43 -25.57
N ASP A 810 -38.90 -2.70 -25.15
CA ASP A 810 -40.08 -3.31 -24.52
C ASP A 810 -39.80 -3.76 -23.07
N GLN A 811 -40.66 -3.35 -22.14
CA GLN A 811 -40.46 -3.60 -20.72
C GLN A 811 -40.48 -5.10 -20.37
N GLY A 812 -41.38 -5.87 -20.97
CA GLY A 812 -41.56 -7.29 -20.66
C GLY A 812 -40.48 -8.18 -21.28
N HIS A 813 -39.99 -7.81 -22.45
CA HIS A 813 -38.84 -8.43 -23.11
C HIS A 813 -37.55 -8.16 -22.34
N ALA A 814 -37.23 -6.89 -22.10
CA ALA A 814 -36.02 -6.46 -21.42
C ALA A 814 -35.84 -7.14 -20.06
N ARG A 815 -36.89 -7.16 -19.24
CA ARG A 815 -36.86 -7.81 -17.92
C ARG A 815 -36.54 -9.30 -18.01
N ARG A 816 -37.13 -10.03 -18.97
CA ARG A 816 -36.88 -11.46 -19.14
C ARG A 816 -35.45 -11.73 -19.60
N ALA A 817 -34.98 -11.00 -20.61
CA ALA A 817 -33.63 -11.15 -21.14
C ALA A 817 -32.56 -10.88 -20.08
N VAL A 818 -32.73 -9.82 -19.29
CA VAL A 818 -31.80 -9.49 -18.19
C VAL A 818 -31.82 -10.58 -17.10
N LEU A 819 -33.00 -11.01 -16.64
CA LEU A 819 -33.10 -12.05 -15.61
C LEU A 819 -32.54 -13.40 -16.08
N GLU A 820 -32.66 -13.74 -17.36
CA GLU A 820 -32.10 -14.96 -17.94
C GLU A 820 -30.56 -14.94 -17.91
N GLU A 821 -29.93 -13.82 -18.25
CA GLU A 821 -28.47 -13.65 -18.17
C GLU A 821 -27.96 -13.68 -16.71
N PHE A 822 -28.68 -13.04 -15.78
CA PHE A 822 -28.33 -13.10 -14.35
C PHE A 822 -28.52 -14.50 -13.75
N ALA A 823 -29.47 -15.28 -14.24
CA ALA A 823 -29.65 -16.67 -13.79
C ALA A 823 -28.57 -17.62 -14.36
N GLY A 824 -27.88 -17.23 -15.43
CA GLY A 824 -26.89 -18.06 -16.10
C GLY A 824 -25.47 -17.97 -15.52
N THR A 825 -25.12 -16.88 -14.85
CA THR A 825 -23.79 -16.65 -14.26
C THR A 825 -23.85 -15.61 -13.15
N ASP A 826 -23.01 -15.80 -12.12
CA ASP A 826 -22.83 -14.85 -11.03
C ASP A 826 -21.65 -13.89 -11.29
N SER A 827 -21.20 -13.74 -12.54
CA SER A 827 -19.99 -12.96 -12.86
C SER A 827 -20.21 -11.46 -13.06
N TRP A 828 -21.47 -11.01 -12.98
CA TRP A 828 -21.88 -9.64 -13.28
C TRP A 828 -21.53 -8.67 -12.16
N VAL A 829 -20.83 -7.59 -12.48
CA VAL A 829 -20.43 -6.55 -11.52
C VAL A 829 -21.25 -5.27 -11.67
N GLY A 830 -21.88 -5.05 -12.83
CA GLY A 830 -22.65 -3.85 -13.10
C GLY A 830 -23.57 -3.97 -14.30
N LEU A 831 -24.53 -3.05 -14.39
CA LEU A 831 -25.42 -2.88 -15.54
C LEU A 831 -25.27 -1.47 -16.11
N ALA A 832 -24.88 -1.35 -17.37
CA ALA A 832 -24.51 -0.07 -18.00
C ALA A 832 -25.21 0.08 -19.36
N GLY A 833 -26.52 0.29 -19.35
CA GLY A 833 -27.34 0.25 -20.56
C GLY A 833 -28.62 1.04 -20.44
N MET A 834 -29.69 0.55 -21.06
CA MET A 834 -31.08 1.05 -21.09
C MET A 834 -31.26 2.48 -21.63
N ALA A 835 -32.26 2.63 -22.51
CA ALA A 835 -32.58 3.92 -23.12
C ALA A 835 -34.07 4.27 -22.99
N CYS A 836 -34.96 3.34 -23.30
CA CYS A 836 -36.39 3.59 -23.28
C CYS A 836 -36.91 3.76 -21.85
N SER A 837 -37.62 4.86 -21.57
CA SER A 837 -38.09 5.19 -20.21
C SER A 837 -38.82 4.03 -19.49
N SER A 838 -39.71 3.31 -20.18
CA SER A 838 -40.43 2.16 -19.60
C SER A 838 -39.51 0.97 -19.26
N VAL A 839 -38.46 0.76 -20.05
CA VAL A 839 -37.44 -0.25 -19.77
C VAL A 839 -36.62 0.17 -18.56
N CYS A 840 -36.23 1.45 -18.49
CA CYS A 840 -35.47 1.98 -17.37
C CYS A 840 -36.23 1.90 -16.05
N GLU A 841 -37.51 2.27 -16.03
CA GLU A 841 -38.39 2.14 -14.85
C GLU A 841 -38.43 0.70 -14.35
N SER A 842 -38.44 -0.28 -15.25
CA SER A 842 -38.50 -1.69 -14.87
C SER A 842 -37.16 -2.27 -14.44
N LEU A 843 -36.09 -1.99 -15.19
CA LEU A 843 -34.78 -2.58 -14.93
C LEU A 843 -34.11 -1.95 -13.71
N ALA A 844 -34.38 -0.68 -13.40
CA ALA A 844 -33.89 -0.03 -12.17
C ALA A 844 -34.35 -0.76 -10.90
N VAL A 845 -35.60 -1.23 -10.88
CA VAL A 845 -36.14 -1.99 -9.74
C VAL A 845 -35.55 -3.40 -9.69
N VAL A 846 -35.40 -4.04 -10.84
CA VAL A 846 -34.85 -5.40 -10.96
C VAL A 846 -33.39 -5.44 -10.54
N SER A 847 -32.56 -4.52 -11.01
CA SER A 847 -31.14 -4.49 -10.68
C SER A 847 -30.87 -4.15 -9.22
N SER A 848 -31.65 -3.24 -8.62
CA SER A 848 -31.59 -2.97 -7.16
C SER A 848 -31.95 -4.20 -6.33
N SER A 849 -32.96 -4.97 -6.76
CA SER A 849 -33.34 -6.24 -6.10
C SER A 849 -32.27 -7.33 -6.18
N MET A 850 -31.33 -7.21 -7.11
CA MET A 850 -30.19 -8.13 -7.30
C MET A 850 -28.86 -7.52 -6.81
N TYR A 851 -28.89 -6.34 -6.18
CA TYR A 851 -27.70 -5.63 -5.71
C TYR A 851 -26.69 -5.27 -6.81
N ILE A 852 -27.16 -4.93 -8.01
CA ILE A 852 -26.31 -4.58 -9.16
C ILE A 852 -26.34 -3.07 -9.44
N PRO A 853 -25.20 -2.36 -9.31
CA PRO A 853 -25.11 -0.93 -9.63
C PRO A 853 -25.48 -0.66 -11.09
N THR A 854 -26.35 0.33 -11.31
CA THR A 854 -26.99 0.54 -12.61
C THR A 854 -26.87 1.99 -13.10
N VAL A 855 -26.47 2.15 -14.37
CA VAL A 855 -26.39 3.44 -15.06
C VAL A 855 -27.18 3.38 -16.36
N GLY A 856 -28.17 4.28 -16.49
CA GLY A 856 -28.97 4.49 -17.69
C GLY A 856 -28.27 5.37 -18.73
N MET A 857 -28.23 4.96 -20.00
CA MET A 857 -27.59 5.74 -21.08
C MET A 857 -28.46 6.91 -21.58
N ASP A 858 -29.78 6.73 -21.71
CA ASP A 858 -30.71 7.84 -22.00
C ASP A 858 -31.76 8.00 -20.91
N CYS A 859 -32.80 7.15 -20.94
CA CYS A 859 -33.80 7.05 -19.89
C CYS A 859 -34.48 8.40 -19.58
N SER A 860 -34.90 9.15 -20.60
CA SER A 860 -35.29 10.57 -20.50
C SER A 860 -36.60 10.90 -19.76
N GLY A 861 -37.40 9.90 -19.34
CA GLY A 861 -38.72 10.08 -18.71
C GLY A 861 -38.72 10.78 -17.34
N ASN A 862 -39.68 11.65 -17.07
CA ASN A 862 -39.72 12.48 -15.85
C ASN A 862 -39.80 11.68 -14.53
N SER A 863 -40.52 10.56 -14.52
CA SER A 863 -40.70 9.67 -13.37
C SER A 863 -39.39 9.14 -12.78
N LEU A 864 -38.37 8.97 -13.62
CA LEU A 864 -37.08 8.42 -13.22
C LEU A 864 -36.25 9.37 -12.35
N SER A 865 -36.65 10.65 -12.23
CA SER A 865 -36.05 11.60 -11.29
C SER A 865 -36.49 11.34 -9.84
N ASP A 866 -37.54 10.54 -9.59
CA ASP A 866 -38.05 10.27 -8.25
C ASP A 866 -37.13 9.30 -7.51
N THR A 867 -36.32 9.85 -6.60
CA THR A 867 -35.37 9.10 -5.78
C THR A 867 -36.05 8.20 -4.75
N SER A 868 -37.35 8.36 -4.48
CA SER A 868 -38.10 7.47 -3.59
C SER A 868 -38.52 6.18 -4.29
N LEU A 869 -38.79 6.26 -5.60
CA LEU A 869 -39.16 5.10 -6.43
C LEU A 869 -37.93 4.40 -7.00
N PHE A 870 -36.89 5.14 -7.34
CA PHE A 870 -35.66 4.61 -7.92
C PHE A 870 -34.43 5.10 -7.13
N PRO A 871 -34.24 4.62 -5.88
CA PRO A 871 -33.20 5.13 -4.98
C PRO A 871 -31.78 4.84 -5.47
N ASP A 872 -31.60 3.77 -6.25
CA ASP A 872 -30.28 3.28 -6.66
C ASP A 872 -29.99 3.47 -8.16
N PHE A 873 -30.79 4.30 -8.84
CA PHE A 873 -30.72 4.51 -10.28
C PHE A 873 -30.10 5.88 -10.61
N VAL A 874 -29.23 5.92 -11.61
CA VAL A 874 -28.74 7.17 -12.22
C VAL A 874 -28.82 7.10 -13.74
N ARG A 875 -28.93 8.25 -14.40
CA ARG A 875 -28.97 8.35 -15.87
C ARG A 875 -28.08 9.45 -16.43
N LEU A 876 -27.50 9.18 -17.59
CA LEU A 876 -26.67 10.10 -18.35
C LEU A 876 -27.48 10.95 -19.35
N GLY A 877 -28.64 10.44 -19.80
CA GLY A 877 -29.53 11.18 -20.68
C GLY A 877 -30.12 12.41 -20.00
N VAL A 878 -30.25 13.49 -20.78
CA VAL A 878 -30.79 14.75 -20.29
C VAL A 878 -32.31 14.63 -20.20
N LYS A 879 -32.86 14.86 -19.00
CA LYS A 879 -34.32 14.89 -18.83
C LYS A 879 -34.97 15.97 -19.68
N THR A 880 -36.12 15.67 -20.25
CA THR A 880 -36.82 16.56 -21.19
C THR A 880 -37.90 17.41 -20.53
N THR A 881 -37.94 17.50 -19.19
CA THR A 881 -39.00 18.19 -18.43
C THR A 881 -39.23 19.63 -18.89
N SER A 882 -38.15 20.37 -19.18
CA SER A 882 -38.20 21.77 -19.61
C SER A 882 -38.75 21.96 -21.03
N ALA A 883 -38.89 20.89 -21.83
CA ALA A 883 -39.42 20.97 -23.18
C ALA A 883 -40.87 21.54 -23.20
N LYS A 884 -41.67 21.24 -22.18
CA LYS A 884 -43.01 21.83 -21.98
C LYS A 884 -42.94 23.36 -21.94
N ASN A 885 -42.01 23.90 -21.15
CA ASN A 885 -41.81 25.34 -20.99
C ASN A 885 -41.31 25.99 -22.28
N VAL A 886 -40.40 25.32 -23.00
CA VAL A 886 -39.92 25.81 -24.31
C VAL A 886 -41.07 25.96 -25.29
N ILE A 887 -41.94 24.96 -25.40
CA ILE A 887 -43.08 25.00 -26.32
C ILE A 887 -44.08 26.09 -25.90
N ILE A 888 -44.28 26.30 -24.60
CA ILE A 888 -45.10 27.40 -24.07
C ILE A 888 -44.49 28.76 -24.43
N GLU A 889 -43.16 28.93 -24.32
CA GLU A 889 -42.48 30.17 -24.71
C GLU A 889 -42.57 30.41 -26.23
N TRP A 890 -42.40 29.38 -27.05
CA TRP A 890 -42.66 29.48 -28.50
C TRP A 890 -44.11 29.84 -28.80
N ALA A 891 -45.08 29.24 -28.09
CA ALA A 891 -46.49 29.55 -28.26
C ALA A 891 -46.79 31.03 -27.95
N LYS A 892 -46.20 31.59 -26.89
CA LYS A 892 -46.32 33.02 -26.58
C LYS A 892 -45.65 33.91 -27.63
N MET A 893 -44.45 33.51 -28.09
CA MET A 893 -43.66 34.28 -29.06
C MET A 893 -44.35 34.38 -30.44
N PHE A 894 -44.99 33.29 -30.87
CA PHE A 894 -45.65 33.18 -32.17
C PHE A 894 -47.17 33.31 -32.11
N ASP A 895 -47.72 33.68 -30.94
CA ASP A 895 -49.16 33.86 -30.69
C ASP A 895 -50.00 32.62 -31.07
N TRP A 896 -49.54 31.44 -30.67
CA TRP A 896 -50.24 30.18 -30.90
C TRP A 896 -51.38 29.99 -29.89
N GLU A 897 -52.61 30.19 -30.36
CA GLU A 897 -53.80 29.98 -29.53
C GLU A 897 -54.10 28.50 -29.24
N HIS A 898 -53.60 27.57 -30.08
CA HIS A 898 -53.90 26.14 -29.95
C HIS A 898 -52.79 25.22 -30.44
N ILE A 899 -52.47 24.19 -29.65
CA ILE A 899 -51.52 23.12 -29.99
C ILE A 899 -52.24 21.77 -30.03
N ALA A 900 -52.23 21.11 -31.18
CA ALA A 900 -52.75 19.76 -31.31
C ALA A 900 -51.67 18.74 -30.94
N ILE A 901 -52.00 17.80 -30.06
CA ILE A 901 -51.12 16.71 -29.67
C ILE A 901 -51.63 15.43 -30.35
N VAL A 902 -50.76 14.79 -31.11
CA VAL A 902 -51.02 13.48 -31.70
C VAL A 902 -50.00 12.48 -31.17
N SER A 903 -50.46 11.31 -30.75
CA SER A 903 -49.58 10.25 -30.27
C SER A 903 -49.79 8.94 -31.02
N GLY A 904 -48.82 8.04 -30.94
CA GLY A 904 -48.99 6.64 -31.34
C GLY A 904 -49.96 5.87 -30.43
N ASP A 905 -49.70 4.57 -30.30
CA ASP A 905 -50.43 3.66 -29.40
C ASP A 905 -50.61 4.30 -28.00
N PRO A 906 -51.86 4.46 -27.54
CA PRO A 906 -52.14 5.12 -26.27
C PRO A 906 -51.66 4.31 -25.06
N THR A 907 -51.41 3.00 -25.20
CA THR A 907 -50.81 2.20 -24.11
C THR A 907 -49.36 2.59 -23.84
N ILE A 908 -48.69 3.21 -24.82
CA ILE A 908 -47.29 3.63 -24.76
C ILE A 908 -47.17 5.12 -24.47
N TYR A 909 -47.81 5.96 -25.30
CA TYR A 909 -47.51 7.40 -25.34
C TYR A 909 -48.50 8.29 -24.58
N ARG A 910 -49.65 7.75 -24.14
CA ARG A 910 -50.72 8.57 -23.54
C ARG A 910 -50.28 9.26 -22.25
N LYS A 911 -49.49 8.57 -21.41
CA LYS A 911 -49.00 9.12 -20.14
C LYS A 911 -48.26 10.43 -20.40
N GLU A 912 -47.26 10.40 -21.29
CA GLU A 912 -46.47 11.57 -21.64
C GLU A 912 -47.31 12.65 -22.36
N ALA A 913 -48.15 12.26 -23.32
CA ALA A 913 -49.01 13.21 -24.04
C ALA A 913 -49.96 13.99 -23.11
N THR A 914 -50.51 13.32 -22.08
CA THR A 914 -51.42 13.95 -21.10
C THR A 914 -50.69 15.00 -20.26
N GLU A 915 -49.42 14.76 -19.90
CA GLU A 915 -48.63 15.75 -19.16
C GLU A 915 -48.41 17.05 -19.95
N TYR A 916 -48.31 16.98 -21.28
CA TYR A 916 -48.22 18.18 -22.13
C TYR A 916 -49.57 18.86 -22.29
N GLN A 917 -50.68 18.11 -22.39
CA GLN A 917 -52.03 18.70 -22.40
C GLN A 917 -52.29 19.53 -21.15
N GLU A 918 -51.94 19.00 -19.99
CA GLU A 918 -52.08 19.69 -18.70
C GLU A 918 -51.20 20.94 -18.65
N ALA A 919 -49.94 20.84 -19.07
CA ALA A 919 -49.02 21.99 -19.09
C ALA A 919 -49.54 23.11 -20.01
N PHE A 920 -50.03 22.78 -21.20
CA PHE A 920 -50.59 23.77 -22.14
C PHE A 920 -51.88 24.39 -21.61
N GLY A 921 -52.77 23.57 -21.03
CA GLY A 921 -54.00 24.07 -20.41
C GLY A 921 -53.74 25.03 -19.25
N ASN A 922 -52.78 24.71 -18.39
CA ASN A 922 -52.37 25.56 -17.27
C ASN A 922 -51.73 26.88 -17.74
N ALA A 923 -51.09 26.88 -18.92
CA ALA A 923 -50.53 28.08 -19.55
C ALA A 923 -51.57 28.90 -20.34
N GLY A 924 -52.83 28.49 -20.37
CA GLY A 924 -53.90 29.18 -21.11
C GLY A 924 -53.92 28.91 -22.63
N ILE A 925 -53.19 27.89 -23.10
CA ILE A 925 -53.11 27.50 -24.50
C ILE A 925 -54.15 26.41 -24.78
N GLY A 926 -54.99 26.61 -25.81
CA GLY A 926 -55.94 25.58 -26.25
C GLY A 926 -55.21 24.32 -26.69
N ASN A 927 -55.74 23.14 -26.36
CA ASN A 927 -55.15 21.89 -26.82
C ASN A 927 -56.18 20.81 -27.14
N SER A 928 -55.76 19.85 -27.94
CA SER A 928 -56.56 18.69 -28.33
C SER A 928 -55.66 17.46 -28.43
N TYR A 929 -56.16 16.29 -28.08
CA TYR A 929 -55.43 15.03 -28.16
C TYR A 929 -56.11 14.04 -29.11
N ALA A 930 -55.32 13.43 -29.98
CA ALA A 930 -55.73 12.31 -30.81
C ALA A 930 -54.65 11.22 -30.79
N SER A 931 -55.08 9.96 -30.86
CA SER A 931 -54.16 8.83 -31.08
C SER A 931 -54.23 8.39 -32.54
N LEU A 932 -53.05 8.16 -33.11
CA LEU A 932 -52.82 7.68 -34.46
C LEU A 932 -52.23 6.27 -34.35
N ILE A 933 -52.94 5.28 -34.87
CA ILE A 933 -52.45 3.90 -34.91
C ILE A 933 -51.80 3.67 -36.26
N GLU A 934 -50.55 3.18 -36.30
CA GLU A 934 -49.78 2.99 -37.54
C GLU A 934 -50.52 2.10 -38.56
N THR A 935 -51.23 1.08 -38.08
CA THR A 935 -51.99 0.17 -38.93
C THR A 935 -53.36 0.72 -39.37
N ASP A 936 -53.82 1.85 -38.81
CA ASP A 936 -55.13 2.46 -39.12
C ASP A 936 -54.97 3.76 -39.91
N TRP A 937 -54.63 3.60 -41.19
CA TRP A 937 -54.45 4.72 -42.11
C TRP A 937 -55.73 5.57 -42.24
N GLN A 938 -56.91 4.95 -42.29
CA GLN A 938 -58.17 5.66 -42.42
C GLN A 938 -58.49 6.50 -41.18
N GLY A 939 -58.25 5.96 -39.98
CA GLY A 939 -58.33 6.72 -38.73
C GLY A 939 -57.33 7.88 -38.69
N MET A 940 -56.12 7.68 -39.21
CA MET A 940 -55.13 8.76 -39.31
C MET A 940 -55.59 9.90 -40.25
N LEU A 941 -56.15 9.57 -41.42
CA LEU A 941 -56.75 10.56 -42.33
C LEU A 941 -57.90 11.31 -41.65
N LEU A 942 -58.80 10.63 -40.95
CA LEU A 942 -59.91 11.28 -40.24
C LEU A 942 -59.41 12.27 -39.17
N ASN A 943 -58.41 11.88 -38.38
CA ASN A 943 -57.82 12.75 -37.36
C ASN A 943 -57.11 13.96 -38.01
N MET A 944 -56.34 13.76 -39.08
CA MET A 944 -55.70 14.87 -39.80
C MET A 944 -56.73 15.79 -40.47
N GLY A 945 -57.85 15.24 -40.97
CA GLY A 945 -58.97 15.99 -41.49
C GLY A 945 -59.65 16.84 -40.42
N ALA A 946 -59.82 16.32 -39.20
CA ALA A 946 -60.36 17.08 -38.08
C ALA A 946 -59.45 18.26 -37.69
N LEU A 947 -58.12 18.09 -37.74
CA LEU A 947 -57.16 19.18 -37.52
C LEU A 947 -57.30 20.26 -38.60
N LYS A 948 -57.47 19.85 -39.87
CA LYS A 948 -57.71 20.76 -41.00
C LYS A 948 -58.99 21.57 -40.83
N ASP A 949 -60.11 20.89 -40.56
CA ASP A 949 -61.42 21.52 -40.41
C ASP A 949 -61.47 22.46 -39.21
N GLY A 950 -60.77 22.09 -38.13
CA GLY A 950 -60.56 22.93 -36.94
C GLY A 950 -59.53 24.05 -37.11
N LYS A 951 -58.95 24.22 -38.31
CA LYS A 951 -57.89 25.20 -38.64
C LYS A 951 -56.67 25.12 -37.69
N ARG A 952 -56.32 23.92 -37.20
CA ARG A 952 -55.19 23.71 -36.29
C ARG A 952 -53.90 23.52 -37.10
N ARG A 953 -52.88 24.35 -36.83
CA ARG A 953 -51.61 24.37 -37.60
C ARG A 953 -50.38 23.91 -36.83
N VAL A 954 -50.42 23.94 -35.50
CA VAL A 954 -49.29 23.52 -34.64
C VAL A 954 -49.60 22.13 -34.13
N VAL A 955 -48.75 21.17 -34.50
CA VAL A 955 -48.94 19.75 -34.17
C VAL A 955 -47.70 19.20 -33.49
N MET A 956 -47.90 18.70 -32.28
CA MET A 956 -46.90 17.98 -31.50
C MET A 956 -47.09 16.47 -31.67
N VAL A 957 -46.03 15.75 -32.03
CA VAL A 957 -46.09 14.32 -32.33
C VAL A 957 -45.30 13.50 -31.31
N PHE A 958 -45.98 12.55 -30.65
CA PHE A 958 -45.37 11.52 -29.82
C PHE A 958 -45.43 10.16 -30.52
N GLY A 959 -44.29 9.69 -31.02
CA GLY A 959 -44.22 8.41 -31.71
C GLY A 959 -42.85 8.19 -32.34
N ASN A 960 -42.64 6.97 -32.83
CA ASN A 960 -41.45 6.62 -33.60
C ASN A 960 -41.36 7.44 -34.91
N GLU A 961 -40.31 7.21 -35.69
CA GLU A 961 -40.07 7.95 -36.93
C GLU A 961 -41.06 7.61 -38.03
N THR A 962 -41.49 6.34 -38.12
CA THR A 962 -42.48 5.87 -39.10
C THR A 962 -43.83 6.55 -38.89
N LEU A 963 -44.39 6.51 -37.68
CA LEU A 963 -45.64 7.20 -37.35
C LEU A 963 -45.57 8.70 -37.67
N PHE A 964 -44.43 9.35 -37.40
CA PHE A 964 -44.29 10.77 -37.69
C PHE A 964 -44.30 11.03 -39.20
N ARG A 965 -43.57 10.23 -39.99
CA ARG A 965 -43.67 10.27 -41.46
C ARG A 965 -45.13 10.07 -41.91
N MET A 966 -45.81 9.05 -41.38
CA MET A 966 -47.21 8.77 -41.68
C MET A 966 -48.14 9.94 -41.36
N ALA A 967 -47.98 10.59 -40.20
CA ALA A 967 -48.80 11.74 -39.81
C ALA A 967 -48.63 12.94 -40.77
N VAL A 968 -47.39 13.21 -41.16
CA VAL A 968 -47.06 14.26 -42.14
C VAL A 968 -47.66 13.92 -43.50
N CYS A 969 -47.55 12.67 -43.94
CA CYS A 969 -48.14 12.18 -45.19
C CYS A 969 -49.67 12.27 -45.17
N ALA A 970 -50.31 11.78 -44.11
CA ALA A 970 -51.75 11.80 -43.95
C ALA A 970 -52.31 13.24 -43.97
N SER A 971 -51.58 14.20 -43.40
CA SER A 971 -51.96 15.61 -43.52
C SER A 971 -51.96 16.10 -44.96
N ALA A 972 -51.00 15.66 -45.78
CA ALA A 972 -50.95 16.05 -47.19
C ALA A 972 -52.11 15.42 -47.99
N GLU A 973 -52.43 14.16 -47.72
CA GLU A 973 -53.50 13.42 -48.43
C GLU A 973 -54.90 13.98 -48.16
N VAL A 974 -55.19 14.44 -46.94
CA VAL A 974 -56.47 15.12 -46.64
C VAL A 974 -56.50 16.57 -47.13
N GLY A 975 -55.45 17.00 -47.82
CA GLY A 975 -55.29 18.37 -48.31
C GLY A 975 -55.17 19.37 -47.17
N SER A 976 -54.63 18.98 -46.02
CA SER A 976 -54.15 19.94 -45.02
C SER A 976 -53.05 20.77 -45.67
N ARG A 977 -53.10 22.08 -45.44
CA ARG A 977 -52.30 23.06 -46.19
C ARG A 977 -50.81 22.91 -45.88
N GLU A 978 -49.95 23.21 -46.87
CA GLU A 978 -48.52 23.44 -46.63
C GLU A 978 -48.33 24.56 -45.58
N GLY A 979 -47.33 24.41 -44.68
CA GLY A 979 -47.08 25.35 -43.57
C GLY A 979 -47.69 24.96 -42.22
N MET A 980 -47.79 23.67 -41.90
CA MET A 980 -47.99 23.19 -40.53
C MET A 980 -46.67 23.24 -39.75
N VAL A 981 -46.74 23.60 -38.46
CA VAL A 981 -45.58 23.56 -37.56
C VAL A 981 -45.59 22.24 -36.82
N TRP A 982 -44.57 21.42 -37.09
CA TRP A 982 -44.40 20.12 -36.43
C TRP A 982 -43.42 20.23 -35.28
N ILE A 983 -43.79 19.68 -34.13
CA ILE A 983 -42.96 19.67 -32.92
C ILE A 983 -42.71 18.23 -32.48
N SER A 984 -41.46 17.90 -32.17
CA SER A 984 -41.10 16.62 -31.56
C SER A 984 -40.09 16.82 -30.43
N VAL A 985 -40.28 16.05 -29.36
CA VAL A 985 -39.36 15.98 -28.22
C VAL A 985 -38.69 14.62 -28.22
N GLY A 986 -37.41 14.56 -27.88
CA GLY A 986 -36.61 13.35 -27.82
C GLY A 986 -35.69 13.16 -29.02
N ILE A 987 -34.83 12.15 -28.90
CA ILE A 987 -33.76 11.87 -29.85
C ILE A 987 -34.31 11.06 -31.03
N ARG A 988 -33.91 11.44 -32.25
CA ARG A 988 -34.23 10.74 -33.49
C ARG A 988 -32.94 10.46 -34.26
N SER A 989 -32.97 9.46 -35.12
CA SER A 989 -31.84 9.13 -35.97
C SER A 989 -31.51 10.27 -36.94
N ARG A 990 -30.24 10.37 -37.31
CA ARG A 990 -29.75 11.40 -38.21
C ARG A 990 -30.51 11.33 -39.53
N SER A 991 -31.13 12.45 -39.92
CA SER A 991 -31.81 12.63 -41.20
C SER A 991 -32.97 11.64 -41.44
N TRP A 992 -33.68 11.21 -40.39
CA TRP A 992 -34.78 10.24 -40.50
C TRP A 992 -35.91 10.61 -41.48
N TRP A 993 -36.16 11.90 -41.70
CA TRP A 993 -37.30 12.37 -42.50
C TRP A 993 -37.09 12.29 -44.02
N ILE A 994 -35.84 12.18 -44.49
CA ILE A 994 -35.53 12.04 -45.93
C ILE A 994 -35.50 10.57 -46.39
N VAL A 995 -35.64 9.62 -45.46
CA VAL A 995 -35.63 8.19 -45.74
C VAL A 995 -36.96 7.76 -46.35
N ASN A 996 -36.90 6.95 -47.40
CA ASN A 996 -38.09 6.30 -47.95
C ASN A 996 -38.48 5.13 -47.03
N ASP A 997 -39.67 5.20 -46.47
CA ASP A 997 -40.19 4.19 -45.55
C ASP A 997 -41.24 3.33 -46.26
N GLU A 998 -40.96 2.03 -46.39
CA GLU A 998 -41.83 1.10 -47.11
C GLU A 998 -43.24 1.03 -46.51
N ALA A 999 -43.38 1.12 -45.19
CA ALA A 999 -44.69 1.10 -44.53
C ALA A 999 -45.51 2.34 -44.89
N VAL A 1000 -44.84 3.49 -45.07
CA VAL A 1000 -45.49 4.73 -45.50
C VAL A 1000 -45.86 4.67 -46.99
N LEU A 1001 -44.95 4.17 -47.83
CA LEU A 1001 -45.16 4.06 -49.28
C LEU A 1001 -46.27 3.07 -49.66
N GLN A 1002 -46.51 2.05 -48.83
CA GLN A 1002 -47.64 1.13 -49.00
C GLN A 1002 -49.00 1.82 -48.87
N HIS A 1003 -49.11 2.85 -48.04
CA HIS A 1003 -50.35 3.60 -47.84
C HIS A 1003 -50.50 4.78 -48.80
N SER A 1004 -49.41 5.52 -49.06
CA SER A 1004 -49.36 6.56 -50.08
C SER A 1004 -48.05 6.50 -50.84
N ALA A 1005 -48.10 5.98 -52.08
CA ALA A 1005 -46.96 5.92 -52.98
C ALA A 1005 -46.39 7.31 -53.34
N SER A 1006 -47.17 8.39 -53.13
CA SER A 1006 -46.73 9.76 -53.38
C SER A 1006 -45.88 10.34 -52.24
N CYS A 1007 -45.91 9.71 -51.05
CA CYS A 1007 -45.24 10.22 -49.87
C CYS A 1007 -43.81 9.68 -49.70
N THR A 1008 -42.94 10.05 -50.64
CA THR A 1008 -41.49 9.78 -50.56
C THR A 1008 -40.82 10.62 -49.47
N GLY A 1009 -39.61 10.24 -49.05
CA GLY A 1009 -38.82 11.02 -48.09
C GLY A 1009 -38.55 12.46 -48.57
N SER A 1010 -38.44 12.69 -49.88
CA SER A 1010 -38.39 14.04 -50.45
C SER A 1010 -39.69 14.83 -50.21
N LYS A 1011 -40.85 14.19 -50.37
CA LYS A 1011 -42.15 14.80 -50.10
C LYS A 1011 -42.32 15.11 -48.61
N VAL A 1012 -41.99 14.17 -47.72
CA VAL A 1012 -41.99 14.38 -46.26
C VAL A 1012 -41.06 15.54 -45.90
N SER A 1013 -39.84 15.55 -46.44
CA SER A 1013 -38.87 16.63 -46.20
C SER A 1013 -39.40 18.00 -46.60
N SER A 1014 -40.14 18.10 -47.72
CA SER A 1014 -40.75 19.36 -48.15
C SER A 1014 -41.84 19.85 -47.19
N LEU A 1015 -42.61 18.93 -46.60
CA LEU A 1015 -43.72 19.22 -45.70
C LEU A 1015 -43.28 19.47 -44.25
N LEU A 1016 -42.10 18.96 -43.87
CA LEU A 1016 -41.54 19.06 -42.53
C LEU A 1016 -40.63 20.30 -42.36
N GLN A 1017 -40.38 21.09 -43.42
CA GLN A 1017 -39.55 22.29 -43.32
C GLN A 1017 -40.03 23.23 -42.21
N GLY A 1018 -39.10 23.75 -41.42
CA GLY A 1018 -39.40 24.57 -40.26
C GLY A 1018 -39.85 23.80 -39.01
N ALA A 1019 -39.90 22.47 -39.03
CA ALA A 1019 -40.20 21.66 -37.85
C ALA A 1019 -39.23 21.95 -36.70
N LEU A 1020 -39.75 21.91 -35.47
CA LEU A 1020 -39.03 22.20 -34.25
C LEU A 1020 -38.75 20.91 -33.46
N PHE A 1021 -37.49 20.73 -33.07
CA PHE A 1021 -37.05 19.57 -32.30
C PHE A 1021 -36.40 20.01 -31.00
N ILE A 1022 -36.73 19.30 -29.91
CA ILE A 1022 -36.14 19.50 -28.59
C ILE A 1022 -35.49 18.18 -28.17
N THR A 1023 -34.17 18.18 -27.99
CA THR A 1023 -33.41 16.98 -27.63
C THR A 1023 -32.25 17.31 -26.70
N GLY A 1024 -31.72 16.34 -25.97
CA GLY A 1024 -30.45 16.51 -25.24
C GLY A 1024 -29.31 16.88 -26.20
N LEU A 1025 -28.40 17.75 -25.74
CA LEU A 1025 -27.29 18.24 -26.58
C LEU A 1025 -26.28 17.13 -26.93
N GLY A 1026 -26.11 16.14 -26.04
CA GLY A 1026 -25.26 14.96 -26.28
C GLY A 1026 -23.74 15.20 -26.31
N LYS A 1027 -23.29 16.43 -26.05
CA LYS A 1027 -21.87 16.84 -26.04
C LYS A 1027 -21.60 17.95 -25.04
N SER A 1028 -20.32 18.14 -24.69
CA SER A 1028 -19.88 19.24 -23.81
C SER A 1028 -20.07 20.61 -24.48
N ALA A 1029 -20.69 21.56 -23.78
CA ALA A 1029 -20.91 22.91 -24.28
C ALA A 1029 -19.75 23.88 -23.98
N SER A 1030 -18.90 23.58 -23.00
CA SER A 1030 -17.87 24.49 -22.46
C SER A 1030 -16.48 23.88 -22.31
N GLN A 1031 -16.35 22.54 -22.27
CA GLN A 1031 -15.10 21.82 -21.98
C GLN A 1031 -14.75 20.81 -23.09
N ALA A 1032 -15.18 21.06 -24.33
CA ALA A 1032 -15.02 20.13 -25.45
C ALA A 1032 -13.56 19.71 -25.74
N LYS A 1033 -12.59 20.53 -25.31
CA LYS A 1033 -11.14 20.33 -25.47
C LYS A 1033 -10.40 19.94 -24.18
N GLN A 1034 -11.10 19.75 -23.06
CA GLN A 1034 -10.46 19.26 -21.83
C GLN A 1034 -10.09 17.78 -21.98
N PRO A 1035 -9.01 17.32 -21.35
CA PRO A 1035 -8.71 15.89 -21.21
C PRO A 1035 -9.84 15.16 -20.48
N LEU A 1036 -10.08 13.89 -20.84
CA LEU A 1036 -11.11 13.04 -20.24
C LEU A 1036 -10.53 12.12 -19.17
N ASP A 1037 -11.28 11.87 -18.10
CA ASP A 1037 -10.78 11.15 -16.90
C ASP A 1037 -10.60 9.62 -17.06
N CYS A 1038 -11.24 9.03 -18.08
CA CYS A 1038 -11.15 7.60 -18.37
C CYS A 1038 -10.43 7.29 -19.69
N TYR A 1039 -10.14 8.30 -20.50
CA TYR A 1039 -9.68 8.13 -21.88
C TYR A 1039 -8.48 9.04 -22.10
N ASP A 1040 -7.32 8.61 -21.60
CA ASP A 1040 -6.11 9.43 -21.66
C ASP A 1040 -5.75 9.75 -23.11
N GLY A 1041 -5.27 10.97 -23.36
CA GLY A 1041 -5.00 11.49 -24.71
C GLY A 1041 -6.23 11.90 -25.53
N TYR A 1042 -7.46 11.71 -25.03
CA TYR A 1042 -8.69 12.14 -25.69
C TYR A 1042 -9.33 13.37 -25.02
N THR A 1043 -9.96 14.18 -25.85
CA THR A 1043 -10.96 15.19 -25.49
C THR A 1043 -12.35 14.76 -25.94
N SER A 1044 -13.39 15.40 -25.41
CA SER A 1044 -14.79 15.18 -25.84
C SER A 1044 -14.95 15.28 -27.37
N ASP A 1045 -14.39 16.30 -28.02
CA ASP A 1045 -14.45 16.45 -29.48
C ASP A 1045 -13.73 15.30 -30.21
N SER A 1046 -12.49 15.01 -29.82
CA SER A 1046 -11.66 14.01 -30.52
C SER A 1046 -12.24 12.59 -30.41
N LEU A 1047 -12.83 12.24 -29.26
CA LEU A 1047 -13.42 10.93 -29.05
C LEU A 1047 -14.80 10.82 -29.72
N LEU A 1048 -15.62 11.87 -29.69
CA LEU A 1048 -16.86 11.92 -30.48
C LEU A 1048 -16.59 11.79 -31.98
N ASP A 1049 -15.53 12.44 -32.49
CA ASP A 1049 -15.10 12.30 -33.88
C ASP A 1049 -14.64 10.88 -34.20
N HIS A 1050 -13.88 10.25 -33.31
CA HIS A 1050 -13.44 8.87 -33.46
C HIS A 1050 -14.63 7.89 -33.47
N ILE A 1051 -15.59 8.05 -32.56
CA ILE A 1051 -16.82 7.26 -32.50
C ILE A 1051 -17.65 7.47 -33.78
N ASN A 1052 -17.85 8.72 -34.21
CA ASN A 1052 -18.65 9.04 -35.39
C ASN A 1052 -18.05 8.47 -36.69
N LYS A 1053 -16.71 8.48 -36.83
CA LYS A 1053 -16.03 7.79 -37.94
C LYS A 1053 -16.23 6.27 -37.89
N SER A 1054 -16.11 5.69 -36.70
CA SER A 1054 -16.27 4.24 -36.49
C SER A 1054 -17.71 3.78 -36.74
N ILE A 1055 -18.72 4.60 -36.41
CA ILE A 1055 -20.12 4.37 -36.75
C ILE A 1055 -20.33 4.34 -38.26
N ALA A 1056 -19.67 5.22 -39.01
CA ALA A 1056 -19.82 5.29 -40.46
C ALA A 1056 -19.11 4.14 -41.21
N GLN A 1057 -17.99 3.65 -40.68
CA GLN A 1057 -17.15 2.64 -41.33
C GLN A 1057 -17.35 1.22 -40.78
N GLY A 1058 -17.99 1.09 -39.62
CA GLY A 1058 -17.99 -0.11 -38.80
C GLY A 1058 -16.78 -0.15 -37.87
N TYR A 1059 -16.97 -0.72 -36.68
CA TYR A 1059 -15.93 -0.90 -35.67
C TYR A 1059 -15.68 -2.39 -35.45
N ASN A 1060 -14.42 -2.81 -35.46
CA ASN A 1060 -14.01 -4.15 -35.07
C ASN A 1060 -13.31 -4.05 -33.71
N ASP A 1061 -13.79 -4.80 -32.73
CA ASP A 1061 -13.08 -4.87 -31.46
C ASP A 1061 -11.84 -5.74 -31.54
N VAL A 1062 -11.07 -5.72 -30.45
CA VAL A 1062 -9.81 -6.46 -30.29
C VAL A 1062 -9.97 -7.98 -30.43
N THR A 1063 -11.20 -8.51 -30.30
CA THR A 1063 -11.53 -9.93 -30.48
C THR A 1063 -12.03 -10.28 -31.89
N GLY A 1064 -12.10 -9.29 -32.79
CA GLY A 1064 -12.58 -9.45 -34.16
C GLY A 1064 -14.10 -9.37 -34.32
N ASN A 1065 -14.84 -8.98 -33.28
CA ASN A 1065 -16.28 -8.77 -33.39
C ASN A 1065 -16.58 -7.41 -34.01
N SER A 1066 -17.31 -7.42 -35.12
CA SER A 1066 -17.69 -6.20 -35.84
C SER A 1066 -19.06 -5.68 -35.42
N THR A 1067 -19.19 -4.36 -35.28
CA THR A 1067 -20.50 -3.69 -35.17
C THR A 1067 -21.15 -3.41 -36.53
N GLY A 1068 -20.39 -3.45 -37.62
CA GLY A 1068 -20.83 -2.97 -38.94
C GLY A 1068 -21.11 -1.46 -38.97
N ALA A 1069 -21.28 -0.89 -40.17
CA ALA A 1069 -21.67 0.51 -40.31
C ALA A 1069 -23.12 0.72 -39.84
N VAL A 1070 -23.36 1.79 -39.07
CA VAL A 1070 -24.70 2.14 -38.58
C VAL A 1070 -25.34 3.14 -39.55
N GLU A 1071 -26.33 2.68 -40.30
CA GLU A 1071 -26.99 3.47 -41.35
C GLU A 1071 -27.75 4.70 -40.82
N HIS A 1072 -28.43 4.55 -39.68
CA HIS A 1072 -29.27 5.59 -39.07
C HIS A 1072 -28.81 5.92 -37.63
N PRO A 1073 -27.69 6.64 -37.45
CA PRO A 1073 -27.10 6.84 -36.13
C PRO A 1073 -27.85 7.85 -35.27
N HIS A 1074 -27.88 7.61 -33.95
CA HIS A 1074 -28.46 8.49 -32.93
C HIS A 1074 -27.36 9.29 -32.24
N VAL A 1075 -26.92 10.35 -32.91
CA VAL A 1075 -25.64 11.02 -32.64
C VAL A 1075 -25.55 11.65 -31.24
N GLU A 1076 -26.68 12.07 -30.69
CA GLU A 1076 -26.78 12.68 -29.36
C GLU A 1076 -26.47 11.67 -28.23
N LEU A 1077 -26.41 10.37 -28.53
CA LEU A 1077 -26.18 9.30 -27.55
C LEU A 1077 -24.77 8.70 -27.61
N MET A 1078 -23.92 9.16 -28.53
CA MET A 1078 -22.53 8.68 -28.64
C MET A 1078 -21.76 8.91 -27.34
N GLY A 1079 -21.83 10.12 -26.79
CA GLY A 1079 -21.12 10.46 -25.55
C GLY A 1079 -21.67 9.70 -24.33
N ALA A 1080 -22.99 9.53 -24.25
CA ALA A 1080 -23.61 8.80 -23.14
C ALA A 1080 -23.24 7.29 -23.14
N GLY A 1081 -23.11 6.69 -24.33
CA GLY A 1081 -22.66 5.31 -24.46
C GLY A 1081 -21.24 5.09 -23.93
N ALA A 1082 -20.32 6.02 -24.23
CA ALA A 1082 -18.96 5.99 -23.67
C ALA A 1082 -18.96 6.29 -22.16
N ASP A 1083 -19.65 7.34 -21.74
CA ASP A 1083 -19.64 7.77 -20.33
C ASP A 1083 -20.22 6.71 -19.38
N ALA A 1084 -21.19 5.90 -19.82
CA ALA A 1084 -21.73 4.80 -19.01
C ALA A 1084 -20.65 3.78 -18.61
N ILE A 1085 -19.74 3.48 -19.53
CA ILE A 1085 -18.62 2.56 -19.26
C ILE A 1085 -17.62 3.19 -18.31
N CYS A 1086 -17.30 4.47 -18.49
CA CYS A 1086 -16.40 5.20 -17.58
C CYS A 1086 -16.97 5.30 -16.15
N VAL A 1087 -18.27 5.61 -16.00
CA VAL A 1087 -18.93 5.64 -14.69
C VAL A 1087 -18.82 4.30 -13.98
N GLN A 1088 -19.11 3.19 -14.67
CA GLN A 1088 -18.94 1.87 -14.06
C GLN A 1088 -17.48 1.55 -13.76
N ALA A 1089 -16.56 1.85 -14.66
CA ALA A 1089 -15.13 1.61 -14.44
C ALA A 1089 -14.61 2.35 -13.20
N LYS A 1090 -15.02 3.61 -13.00
CA LYS A 1090 -14.65 4.39 -11.80
C LYS A 1090 -15.31 3.85 -10.53
N ALA A 1091 -16.56 3.40 -10.60
CA ALA A 1091 -17.22 2.77 -9.46
C ALA A 1091 -16.51 1.48 -9.04
N ILE A 1092 -16.17 0.63 -10.01
CA ILE A 1092 -15.41 -0.60 -9.79
C ILE A 1092 -14.02 -0.28 -9.23
N GLN A 1093 -13.32 0.70 -9.82
CA GLN A 1093 -12.02 1.16 -9.33
C GLN A 1093 -12.07 1.56 -7.86
N HIS A 1094 -13.10 2.32 -7.46
CA HIS A 1094 -13.30 2.72 -6.07
C HIS A 1094 -13.53 1.53 -5.14
N MET A 1095 -14.32 0.54 -5.57
CA MET A 1095 -14.63 -0.63 -4.77
C MET A 1095 -13.46 -1.60 -4.61
N LEU A 1096 -12.60 -1.72 -5.62
CA LEU A 1096 -11.41 -2.59 -5.58
C LEU A 1096 -10.29 -2.06 -4.65
N LEU A 1097 -10.45 -0.86 -4.07
CA LEU A 1097 -9.52 -0.36 -3.05
C LEU A 1097 -9.61 -1.14 -1.73
N ASP A 1098 -10.79 -1.71 -1.42
CA ASP A 1098 -11.02 -2.40 -0.15
C ASP A 1098 -11.86 -3.70 -0.25
N HIS A 1099 -12.24 -4.13 -1.46
CA HIS A 1099 -12.98 -5.38 -1.70
C HIS A 1099 -12.34 -6.19 -2.82
N ASP A 1100 -12.43 -7.53 -2.74
CA ASP A 1100 -12.03 -8.41 -3.84
C ASP A 1100 -13.08 -8.43 -4.95
N ILE A 1101 -12.66 -8.72 -6.19
CA ILE A 1101 -13.56 -8.82 -7.34
C ILE A 1101 -14.66 -9.88 -7.16
N SER A 1102 -14.40 -10.96 -6.41
CA SER A 1102 -15.40 -11.97 -6.08
C SER A 1102 -16.55 -11.42 -5.24
N GLU A 1103 -16.30 -10.43 -4.38
CA GLU A 1103 -17.32 -9.76 -3.59
C GLU A 1103 -18.19 -8.82 -4.43
N LEU A 1104 -17.65 -8.29 -5.53
CA LEU A 1104 -18.41 -7.45 -6.47
C LEU A 1104 -19.28 -8.26 -7.43
N ARG A 1105 -18.93 -9.51 -7.67
CA ARG A 1105 -19.68 -10.48 -8.50
C ARG A 1105 -20.91 -11.03 -7.77
N SER A 1106 -20.83 -11.14 -6.45
CA SER A 1106 -21.95 -11.56 -5.60
C SER A 1106 -22.16 -10.57 -4.44
N PRO A 1107 -22.53 -9.31 -4.77
CA PRO A 1107 -22.52 -8.22 -3.80
C PRO A 1107 -23.57 -8.44 -2.72
N LYS A 1108 -23.16 -8.20 -1.48
CA LYS A 1108 -24.07 -8.02 -0.35
C LYS A 1108 -24.58 -6.59 -0.32
N GLU A 1109 -25.72 -6.37 0.34
CA GLU A 1109 -26.36 -5.05 0.47
C GLU A 1109 -25.37 -3.94 0.86
N ALA A 1110 -24.48 -4.17 1.82
CA ALA A 1110 -23.48 -3.18 2.25
C ALA A 1110 -22.49 -2.78 1.14
N VAL A 1111 -22.00 -3.75 0.36
CA VAL A 1111 -21.06 -3.55 -0.77
C VAL A 1111 -21.78 -2.78 -1.88
N TYR A 1112 -23.01 -3.18 -2.19
CA TYR A 1112 -23.87 -2.53 -3.16
C TYR A 1112 -24.19 -1.08 -2.79
N SER A 1113 -24.64 -0.83 -1.56
CA SER A 1113 -24.94 0.52 -1.07
C SER A 1113 -23.72 1.43 -1.12
N LYS A 1114 -22.51 0.91 -0.85
CA LYS A 1114 -21.26 1.67 -0.99
C LYS A 1114 -21.02 2.09 -2.44
N ALA A 1115 -21.13 1.15 -3.39
CA ALA A 1115 -20.93 1.43 -4.81
C ALA A 1115 -21.95 2.46 -5.34
N VAL A 1116 -23.23 2.29 -4.99
CA VAL A 1116 -24.31 3.22 -5.39
C VAL A 1116 -24.10 4.61 -4.77
N ASN A 1117 -23.73 4.69 -3.49
CA ASN A 1117 -23.45 5.96 -2.83
C ASN A 1117 -22.29 6.70 -3.49
N PHE A 1118 -21.21 6.00 -3.83
CA PHE A 1118 -20.09 6.57 -4.56
C PHE A 1118 -20.55 7.15 -5.90
N ILE A 1119 -21.26 6.36 -6.73
CA ILE A 1119 -21.76 6.82 -8.03
C ILE A 1119 -22.64 8.07 -7.88
N ARG A 1120 -23.54 8.11 -6.90
CA ARG A 1120 -24.52 9.19 -6.75
C ARG A 1120 -23.96 10.47 -6.13
N HIS A 1121 -23.07 10.34 -5.15
CA HIS A 1121 -22.73 11.44 -4.26
C HIS A 1121 -21.28 11.90 -4.37
N GLU A 1122 -20.37 11.02 -4.76
CA GLU A 1122 -18.92 11.28 -4.76
C GLU A 1122 -18.35 11.38 -6.17
N LEU A 1123 -18.86 10.58 -7.11
CA LEU A 1123 -18.34 10.53 -8.47
C LEU A 1123 -18.56 11.86 -9.20
N GLN A 1124 -17.45 12.42 -9.67
CA GLN A 1124 -17.41 13.56 -10.56
C GLN A 1124 -16.32 13.30 -11.61
N ILE A 1125 -16.72 13.26 -12.88
CA ILE A 1125 -15.78 13.04 -13.99
C ILE A 1125 -16.02 13.99 -15.16
N GLU A 1126 -14.96 14.34 -15.88
CA GLU A 1126 -15.03 14.97 -17.19
C GLU A 1126 -15.26 13.89 -18.26
N GLY A 1127 -16.53 13.77 -18.70
CA GLY A 1127 -16.99 12.78 -19.67
C GLY A 1127 -17.12 13.30 -21.09
N VAL A 1128 -17.30 12.38 -22.04
CA VAL A 1128 -17.49 12.63 -23.48
C VAL A 1128 -18.74 13.48 -23.74
N SER A 1129 -19.84 13.20 -23.04
CA SER A 1129 -21.08 13.99 -23.13
C SER A 1129 -21.03 15.30 -22.32
N GLY A 1130 -19.89 15.62 -21.71
CA GLY A 1130 -19.68 16.74 -20.77
C GLY A 1130 -19.55 16.25 -19.32
N PRO A 1131 -19.38 17.17 -18.34
CA PRO A 1131 -19.20 16.82 -16.94
C PRO A 1131 -20.28 15.87 -16.43
N VAL A 1132 -19.89 14.75 -15.84
CA VAL A 1132 -20.79 13.78 -15.22
C VAL A 1132 -20.69 13.97 -13.71
N LYS A 1133 -21.77 14.52 -13.15
CA LYS A 1133 -22.03 14.58 -11.72
C LYS A 1133 -23.53 14.45 -11.54
N PHE A 1134 -23.97 13.54 -10.68
CA PHE A 1134 -25.40 13.30 -10.52
C PHE A 1134 -26.00 14.22 -9.45
N SER A 1135 -27.22 14.69 -9.72
CA SER A 1135 -28.07 15.40 -8.78
C SER A 1135 -29.36 14.60 -8.61
N GLY A 1136 -29.45 13.87 -7.49
CA GLY A 1136 -30.44 12.80 -7.37
C GLY A 1136 -30.13 11.69 -8.38
N ASN A 1137 -31.10 11.37 -9.25
CA ASN A 1137 -30.93 10.38 -10.32
C ASN A 1137 -30.41 10.97 -11.64
N ASP A 1138 -30.38 12.30 -11.77
CA ASP A 1138 -30.18 12.98 -13.05
C ASP A 1138 -28.74 13.49 -13.20
N LYS A 1139 -28.13 13.26 -14.36
CA LYS A 1139 -27.02 14.10 -14.83
C LYS A 1139 -27.58 15.44 -15.32
N PRO A 1140 -27.24 16.58 -14.70
CA PRO A 1140 -27.59 17.89 -15.24
C PRO A 1140 -27.01 18.04 -16.66
N GLY A 1141 -27.82 18.54 -17.58
CA GLY A 1141 -27.39 18.76 -18.94
C GLY A 1141 -28.29 19.74 -19.68
N ARG A 1142 -27.85 20.13 -20.88
CA ARG A 1142 -28.55 21.13 -21.71
C ARG A 1142 -29.43 20.45 -22.75
N LEU A 1143 -30.58 21.06 -23.03
CA LEU A 1143 -31.41 20.70 -24.19
C LEU A 1143 -31.04 21.60 -25.36
N GLY A 1144 -30.75 21.00 -26.51
CA GLY A 1144 -30.62 21.70 -27.78
C GLY A 1144 -32.01 21.92 -28.41
N LEU A 1145 -32.22 23.13 -28.91
CA LEU A 1145 -33.41 23.49 -29.67
C LEU A 1145 -33.03 23.60 -31.14
N TRP A 1146 -33.79 22.93 -32.00
CA TRP A 1146 -33.44 22.82 -33.42
C TRP A 1146 -34.62 23.14 -34.31
N GLN A 1147 -34.33 23.77 -35.45
CA GLN A 1147 -35.29 24.01 -36.53
C GLN A 1147 -34.81 23.30 -37.80
N LEU A 1148 -35.72 22.68 -38.54
CA LEU A 1148 -35.38 22.06 -39.82
C LEU A 1148 -35.22 23.14 -40.91
N SER A 1149 -34.08 23.14 -41.61
CA SER A 1149 -33.83 24.00 -42.77
C SER A 1149 -33.07 23.24 -43.84
N GLY A 1150 -33.69 23.03 -45.00
CA GLY A 1150 -33.15 22.20 -46.07
C GLY A 1150 -33.07 20.74 -45.65
N SER A 1151 -31.85 20.18 -45.66
CA SER A 1151 -31.58 18.79 -45.25
C SER A 1151 -30.95 18.68 -43.85
N GLU A 1152 -30.79 19.80 -43.14
CA GLU A 1152 -30.11 19.85 -41.85
C GLU A 1152 -30.99 20.42 -40.74
N ARG A 1153 -30.74 19.97 -39.50
CA ARG A 1153 -31.30 20.60 -38.29
C ARG A 1153 -30.35 21.70 -37.85
N ILE A 1154 -30.77 22.95 -37.94
CA ILE A 1154 -29.99 24.10 -37.47
C ILE A 1154 -30.29 24.38 -35.99
N PRO A 1155 -29.29 24.71 -35.15
CA PRO A 1155 -29.52 25.09 -33.77
C PRO A 1155 -30.20 26.46 -33.72
N VAL A 1156 -31.25 26.60 -32.92
CA VAL A 1156 -32.07 27.83 -32.78
C VAL A 1156 -32.30 28.23 -31.32
N GLY A 1157 -31.57 27.60 -30.40
CA GLY A 1157 -31.63 27.90 -28.98
C GLY A 1157 -31.09 26.77 -28.11
N THR A 1158 -31.06 27.01 -26.82
CA THR A 1158 -30.59 26.05 -25.81
C THR A 1158 -31.33 26.28 -24.50
N VAL A 1159 -31.62 25.19 -23.79
CA VAL A 1159 -32.06 25.23 -22.39
C VAL A 1159 -30.88 24.86 -21.51
N TYR A 1160 -30.54 25.74 -20.57
CA TYR A 1160 -29.45 25.55 -19.61
C TYR A 1160 -29.89 24.67 -18.43
N GLU A 1161 -28.91 24.16 -17.69
CA GLU A 1161 -29.11 23.27 -16.53
C GLU A 1161 -29.98 23.87 -15.43
N ASN A 1162 -29.94 25.20 -15.27
CA ASN A 1162 -30.77 25.95 -14.32
C ASN A 1162 -32.21 26.18 -14.81
N GLY A 1163 -32.56 25.69 -16.00
CA GLY A 1163 -33.88 25.87 -16.62
C GLY A 1163 -34.04 27.16 -17.42
N THR A 1164 -33.00 28.00 -17.54
CA THR A 1164 -33.04 29.18 -18.41
C THR A 1164 -33.20 28.75 -19.87
N ILE A 1165 -34.16 29.35 -20.56
CA ILE A 1165 -34.45 29.09 -21.97
C ILE A 1165 -33.91 30.25 -22.79
N GLU A 1166 -32.93 29.96 -23.67
CA GLU A 1166 -32.47 30.89 -24.69
C GLU A 1166 -33.00 30.45 -26.05
N THR A 1167 -33.98 31.18 -26.57
CA THR A 1167 -34.57 30.94 -27.89
C THR A 1167 -35.23 32.21 -28.40
N GLY A 1168 -35.24 32.40 -29.71
CA GLY A 1168 -35.82 33.58 -30.34
C GLY A 1168 -35.27 33.82 -31.74
N LEU A 1169 -35.75 34.89 -32.38
CA LEU A 1169 -35.32 35.28 -33.73
C LEU A 1169 -33.84 35.70 -33.75
N SER A 1170 -33.34 36.32 -32.68
CA SER A 1170 -31.92 36.68 -32.53
C SER A 1170 -31.01 35.47 -32.34
N GLU A 1171 -31.55 34.37 -31.82
CA GLU A 1171 -30.86 33.12 -31.49
C GLU A 1171 -30.93 32.11 -32.65
N GLY A 1172 -31.55 32.48 -33.77
CA GLY A 1172 -31.51 31.73 -35.03
C GLY A 1172 -32.83 31.14 -35.50
N LEU A 1173 -33.95 31.33 -34.78
CA LEU A 1173 -35.27 30.96 -35.30
C LEU A 1173 -35.58 31.76 -36.58
N ARG A 1174 -35.91 31.07 -37.67
CA ARG A 1174 -36.17 31.69 -38.97
C ARG A 1174 -37.64 31.56 -39.33
N ASN A 1175 -38.33 32.70 -39.34
CA ASN A 1175 -39.73 32.76 -39.78
C ASN A 1175 -39.88 32.41 -41.28
N GLU A 1176 -38.83 32.66 -42.07
CA GLU A 1176 -38.77 32.35 -43.52
C GLU A 1176 -38.89 30.86 -43.85
N THR A 1177 -38.59 29.98 -42.89
CA THR A 1177 -38.74 28.52 -43.07
C THR A 1177 -40.19 28.07 -42.94
N TRP A 1178 -41.08 28.92 -42.42
CA TRP A 1178 -42.51 28.63 -42.26
C TRP A 1178 -43.27 29.25 -43.43
N LEU A 1179 -43.96 28.42 -44.23
CA LEU A 1179 -44.74 28.90 -45.37
C LEU A 1179 -45.93 29.76 -44.89
N PRO A 1180 -46.20 30.92 -45.54
CA PRO A 1180 -47.29 31.81 -45.15
C PRO A 1180 -48.65 31.11 -45.23
N ALA A 1181 -49.61 31.56 -44.40
CA ALA A 1181 -50.98 31.08 -44.47
C ALA A 1181 -51.54 31.27 -45.89
N PHE A 1182 -52.10 30.22 -46.51
CA PHE A 1182 -52.78 30.35 -47.80
C PHE A 1182 -53.90 31.40 -47.70
N PRO A 1183 -53.98 32.40 -48.61
CA PRO A 1183 -54.93 33.50 -48.52
C PRO A 1183 -56.37 32.98 -48.50
N GLU A 1184 -57.20 33.56 -47.63
CA GLU A 1184 -58.61 33.21 -47.55
C GLU A 1184 -59.29 33.48 -48.90
N PRO A 1185 -60.13 32.57 -49.44
CA PRO A 1185 -61.08 32.98 -50.46
C PRO A 1185 -61.98 34.08 -49.85
N PRO A 1186 -62.26 35.18 -50.57
CA PRO A 1186 -63.04 36.29 -50.03
C PRO A 1186 -64.39 35.78 -49.51
N SER A 1187 -64.76 36.19 -48.30
CA SER A 1187 -66.04 35.83 -47.70
C SER A 1187 -67.18 36.28 -48.61
N GLU A 1188 -68.07 35.34 -48.96
CA GLU A 1188 -69.34 35.70 -49.62
C GLU A 1188 -70.11 36.67 -48.71
N PRO A 1189 -70.67 37.76 -49.25
CA PRO A 1189 -71.36 38.75 -48.45
C PRO A 1189 -72.60 38.12 -47.80
N PHE A 1190 -72.66 38.19 -46.47
CA PHE A 1190 -73.80 37.78 -45.67
C PHE A 1190 -75.09 38.43 -46.19
N PRO A 1191 -76.14 37.68 -46.57
CA PRO A 1191 -77.29 38.25 -47.27
C PRO A 1191 -78.27 38.87 -46.27
N MET A 1192 -77.96 40.09 -45.81
CA MET A 1192 -78.79 40.91 -44.91
C MET A 1192 -80.25 41.10 -45.41
N GLY A 1193 -80.50 40.97 -46.71
CA GLY A 1193 -81.84 41.08 -47.30
C GLY A 1193 -82.84 40.01 -46.83
N TYR A 1194 -82.38 38.78 -46.58
CA TYR A 1194 -83.26 37.70 -46.13
C TYR A 1194 -83.63 37.82 -44.66
N VAL A 1195 -82.74 38.36 -43.81
CA VAL A 1195 -82.99 38.52 -42.37
C VAL A 1195 -83.99 39.66 -42.12
N VAL A 1196 -83.90 40.77 -42.85
CA VAL A 1196 -84.83 41.90 -42.70
C VAL A 1196 -86.23 41.55 -43.22
N ALA A 1197 -86.34 40.82 -44.33
CA ALA A 1197 -87.62 40.33 -44.85
C ALA A 1197 -88.29 39.33 -43.89
N SER A 1198 -87.49 38.45 -43.26
CA SER A 1198 -87.98 37.45 -42.30
C SER A 1198 -88.50 38.09 -41.02
N ILE A 1199 -87.82 39.12 -40.50
CA ILE A 1199 -88.26 39.86 -39.30
C ILE A 1199 -89.52 40.69 -39.59
N GLY A 1200 -89.62 41.28 -40.79
CA GLY A 1200 -90.81 42.03 -41.23
C GLY A 1200 -92.05 41.14 -41.35
N VAL A 1201 -91.92 39.93 -41.92
CA VAL A 1201 -93.02 38.95 -41.99
C VAL A 1201 -93.41 38.45 -40.61
N PHE A 1202 -92.44 38.25 -39.70
CA PHE A 1202 -92.71 37.82 -38.33
C PHE A 1202 -93.46 38.88 -37.50
N MET A 1203 -93.14 40.18 -37.66
CA MET A 1203 -93.85 41.26 -36.95
C MET A 1203 -95.28 41.51 -37.48
N ILE A 1204 -95.59 41.17 -38.73
CA ILE A 1204 -96.94 41.34 -39.30
C ILE A 1204 -97.84 40.13 -39.00
N PHE A 1205 -97.31 38.91 -39.03
CA PHE A 1205 -98.11 37.70 -38.79
C PHE A 1205 -98.33 37.38 -37.31
N CYS A 1206 -97.42 37.74 -36.42
CA CYS A 1206 -97.53 37.40 -34.99
C CYS A 1206 -98.72 38.11 -34.28
N PRO A 1207 -99.06 39.39 -34.56
CA PRO A 1207 -100.26 40.02 -34.02
C PRO A 1207 -101.58 39.45 -34.57
N VAL A 1208 -101.59 38.97 -35.83
CA VAL A 1208 -102.79 38.37 -36.46
C VAL A 1208 -103.06 36.97 -35.90
N LEU A 1209 -102.01 36.20 -35.59
CA LEU A 1209 -102.11 34.90 -34.92
C LEU A 1209 -102.46 35.01 -33.43
N LEU A 1210 -101.94 36.02 -32.72
CA LEU A 1210 -102.31 36.31 -31.33
C LEU A 1210 -103.73 36.90 -31.19
N GLY A 1211 -104.25 37.59 -32.21
CA GLY A 1211 -105.64 38.06 -32.27
C GLY A 1211 -106.66 36.94 -32.50
N CYS A 1212 -106.29 35.86 -33.19
CA CYS A 1212 -107.17 34.71 -33.44
C CYS A 1212 -107.27 33.71 -32.27
N ILE A 1213 -106.32 33.74 -31.31
CA ILE A 1213 -106.26 32.78 -30.20
C ILE A 1213 -106.90 33.31 -28.91
N VAL A 1214 -107.15 34.62 -28.77
CA VAL A 1214 -107.71 35.22 -27.52
C VAL A 1214 -109.20 35.61 -27.65
N GLY A 1215 -109.88 35.19 -28.73
CA GLY A 1215 -111.34 35.22 -28.88
C GLY A 1215 -112.09 34.05 -28.20
N HIS A 1216 -111.38 33.17 -27.48
CA HIS A 1216 -112.00 32.09 -26.73
C HIS A 1216 -111.38 31.95 -25.34
N ASN A 1217 -111.99 32.65 -24.40
CA ASN A 1217 -112.07 32.35 -22.97
C ASN A 1217 -110.77 32.07 -22.20
N GLY A 1218 -110.40 33.07 -21.38
CA GLY A 1218 -110.51 32.85 -19.93
C GLY A 1218 -109.22 32.80 -19.12
N SER A 1219 -108.81 33.98 -18.65
CA SER A 1219 -107.98 34.23 -17.47
C SER A 1219 -106.47 33.94 -17.56
N ILE A 1220 -105.77 35.06 -17.79
CA ILE A 1220 -104.35 35.28 -17.58
C ILE A 1220 -104.15 35.64 -16.09
N SER A 1221 -103.45 34.80 -15.34
CA SER A 1221 -102.95 35.15 -14.01
C SER A 1221 -101.83 34.20 -13.56
N ALA A 1222 -100.64 34.35 -14.15
CA ALA A 1222 -99.32 34.19 -13.50
C ALA A 1222 -98.18 34.14 -14.55
N LEU A 1223 -98.08 35.19 -15.37
CA LEU A 1223 -96.77 35.67 -15.82
C LEU A 1223 -96.12 36.36 -14.61
N PHE A 1224 -94.82 36.11 -14.40
CA PHE A 1224 -93.95 36.67 -13.36
C PHE A 1224 -93.97 35.97 -11.99
N ALA A 1225 -93.09 34.96 -11.85
CA ALA A 1225 -92.38 34.71 -10.59
C ALA A 1225 -90.99 34.12 -10.87
N TRP A 1226 -90.04 35.02 -11.03
CA TRP A 1226 -88.63 34.81 -10.75
C TRP A 1226 -88.47 34.46 -9.27
N LYS A 1227 -87.76 33.37 -8.91
CA LYS A 1227 -86.57 33.45 -8.04
C LYS A 1227 -85.93 32.09 -7.66
N PRO A 1228 -84.63 32.12 -7.30
CA PRO A 1228 -83.68 31.01 -7.26
C PRO A 1228 -83.59 30.36 -5.87
N LYS A 1229 -82.84 29.24 -5.78
CA LYS A 1229 -82.16 28.72 -4.59
C LYS A 1229 -81.18 27.63 -5.09
N GLY A 1230 -79.87 27.70 -4.91
CA GLY A 1230 -79.12 28.44 -3.90
C GLY A 1230 -79.01 27.62 -2.62
N SER A 1231 -77.89 26.90 -2.53
CA SER A 1231 -76.93 27.02 -1.44
C SER A 1231 -76.95 26.00 -0.30
N ARG A 1232 -75.71 25.78 0.17
CA ARG A 1232 -75.22 25.42 1.52
C ARG A 1232 -75.07 23.91 1.75
N LYS A 1233 -73.92 23.41 2.19
CA LYS A 1233 -72.69 23.91 2.86
C LYS A 1233 -71.68 22.73 2.75
N GLN A 1234 -70.36 22.77 2.94
CA GLN A 1234 -69.34 23.69 3.44
C GLN A 1234 -67.99 23.06 3.00
N GLU A 1235 -66.97 23.82 2.61
CA GLU A 1235 -65.77 24.11 3.45
C GLU A 1235 -65.18 22.83 4.12
N THR A 1236 -63.93 22.42 3.91
CA THR A 1236 -62.70 23.23 3.81
C THR A 1236 -61.51 22.34 3.41
N ALA A 1237 -60.55 22.99 2.74
CA ALA A 1237 -59.09 22.82 2.82
C ALA A 1237 -58.49 21.51 2.26
N SER A 1238 -57.65 21.52 1.21
CA SER A 1238 -56.36 22.25 1.08
C SER A 1238 -55.38 21.83 2.17
N VAL A 1239 -54.12 21.52 1.95
CA VAL A 1239 -53.20 21.69 0.81
C VAL A 1239 -52.24 20.51 0.89
#